data_AF-A0A255TZU5-F1
#
_entry.id   AF-A0A255TZU5-F1
#
_cell.length_a   1.000
_cell.length_b   1.000
_cell.length_c   1.000
_cell.angle_alpha   90.00
_cell.angle_beta   90.00
_cell.angle_gamma   90.00
#
_symmetry.space_group_name_H-M   'P 1'
#
loop_
_entity.id
_entity.type
_entity.pdbx_description
1 polymer ?
#
loop_
_entity_poly.entity_id
_entity_poly.type
_entity_poly.pdbx_seq_one_letter_code
_entity_poly.pdbx_strand_id
1 'polypeptide(L)'
;MSCFEVYYDGGVKKMRPINSFKDYAAIRNSQKNRRNTKAARGGDSEAKKHMVQFCYSCLPNDDGTLKGTKRVSNSVGMDIDFTKDMPKKEFETAFEIMKDNILDNAEKLHLLMLERSATKGLHLVFERHPDLSQEKNLEWAQKLLGVEFDKGAKDITRVFFTPTADPKDLFFCKDELFINEEGGVKKEEEGGVKKEEEGGVKKEDPNAAQPSELKERVGERLYNGLPYSHIVKEFLRQFNNGETPVEGNRNVMTFELAKALRSICDYNIDIMKQVIPRYDNFPVDEYTRTLQSALDEPRRGVSYKLQKVLEALYKNEKKMEGNVDFEAENELPPEMPKKLPYPLGLLSSKVPEMYKAAVCEAVFAPLSTYVHGVKFRYWDGVEHEPTFMSVLCAPMSIGKGCVRKPINIILEDLLKRDESNRAREAEWKVKNPSAKQKKDPRPSDICIQVLIDNLTDAVFNQRVYDADKNGQRYLYTSVDEIDTLKNITSRGTASEVSVIIRKAFDNSKHGQERVGADSVTGIAPLRFNFNASTTPRNLQKFFCHEMTTGTITRLSLSTIIKPADAKRPVFKEYDSEYIDEVRKITQKLSSLSGEIPCPNCNEFAEQLCDENEKLAALYGSDSYLTLSYRSTVIAWLKGMMLYVMNGEKWTKEIQDYMEWSLRYDLWVKMNIIGKMLDEAQNEEVNATSSRGPKNMLLMLKDEFKIEDLIILRKRLHKSVDMGAIKNQLQVWRNRKLVDFDNVNDVIKKVKKQ
;
A
#
# COMPACT_ATOMS: atom_id res chain seq x y z
N MET A 1 -21.25 26.57 -5.23
CA MET A 1 -20.33 25.55 -5.77
C MET A 1 -18.92 25.81 -5.26
N SER A 2 -18.07 24.80 -5.13
CA SER A 2 -16.85 24.95 -4.33
C SER A 2 -15.54 24.89 -5.11
N CYS A 3 -14.59 25.74 -4.74
CA CYS A 3 -13.22 25.70 -5.21
C CYS A 3 -12.26 25.88 -4.03
N PHE A 4 -11.45 24.86 -3.76
CA PHE A 4 -10.47 24.91 -2.69
C PHE A 4 -9.05 24.67 -3.19
N GLU A 5 -8.15 25.61 -2.92
CA GLU A 5 -6.72 25.39 -3.09
C GLU A 5 -6.24 24.38 -2.05
N VAL A 6 -5.51 23.36 -2.51
CA VAL A 6 -4.88 22.36 -1.67
C VAL A 6 -3.42 22.74 -1.44
N TYR A 7 -3.06 22.89 -0.17
CA TYR A 7 -1.70 23.22 0.26
C TYR A 7 -1.24 22.27 1.38
N TYR A 8 0.06 22.27 1.66
CA TYR A 8 0.63 21.46 2.73
C TYR A 8 0.93 22.31 3.96
N ASP A 9 0.44 21.87 5.12
CA ASP A 9 0.75 22.42 6.43
C ASP A 9 1.19 21.28 7.34
N GLY A 10 2.42 21.33 7.85
CA GLY A 10 2.99 20.24 8.68
C GLY A 10 3.03 18.86 7.99
N GLY A 11 3.11 18.81 6.66
CA GLY A 11 3.07 17.55 5.88
C GLY A 11 1.67 17.00 5.62
N VAL A 12 0.62 17.68 6.08
CA VAL A 12 -0.78 17.31 5.87
C VAL A 12 -1.41 18.21 4.81
N LYS A 13 -2.23 17.63 3.92
CA LYS A 13 -3.00 18.41 2.93
C LYS A 13 -4.15 19.15 3.61
N LYS A 14 -4.13 20.47 3.52
CA LYS A 14 -5.20 21.38 3.95
C LYS A 14 -5.85 22.06 2.76
N MET A 15 -7.08 22.52 2.95
CA MET A 15 -7.87 23.19 1.92
C MET A 15 -8.14 24.64 2.31
N ARG A 16 -7.89 25.57 1.38
CA ARG A 16 -8.20 26.99 1.51
C ARG A 16 -9.28 27.37 0.49
N PRO A 17 -10.42 27.96 0.90
CA PRO A 17 -11.48 28.35 -0.04
C PRO A 17 -11.00 29.46 -0.97
N ILE A 18 -11.40 29.37 -2.25
CA ILE A 18 -11.24 30.42 -3.25
C ILE A 18 -12.60 31.02 -3.53
N ASN A 19 -12.72 32.33 -3.30
CA ASN A 19 -14.00 33.04 -3.32
C ASN A 19 -14.16 33.99 -4.53
N SER A 20 -13.18 34.04 -5.44
CA SER A 20 -13.29 34.86 -6.66
C SER A 20 -12.39 34.34 -7.77
N PHE A 21 -12.77 34.64 -9.02
CA PHE A 21 -11.94 34.37 -10.19
C PHE A 21 -10.58 35.08 -10.11
N LYS A 22 -10.53 36.30 -9.53
CA LYS A 22 -9.29 37.07 -9.40
C LYS A 22 -8.24 36.33 -8.56
N ASP A 23 -8.65 35.76 -7.42
CA ASP A 23 -7.76 34.97 -6.55
C ASP A 23 -7.38 33.64 -7.22
N TYR A 24 -8.36 32.97 -7.83
CA TYR A 24 -8.15 31.75 -8.61
C TYR A 24 -7.09 31.93 -9.71
N ALA A 25 -7.22 32.99 -10.51
CA ALA A 25 -6.29 33.32 -11.58
C ALA A 25 -4.91 33.73 -11.05
N ALA A 26 -4.84 34.47 -9.93
CA ALA A 26 -3.59 34.90 -9.33
C ALA A 26 -2.71 33.72 -8.89
N ILE A 27 -3.31 32.73 -8.22
CA ILE A 27 -2.59 31.53 -7.75
C ILE A 27 -2.10 30.70 -8.94
N ARG A 28 -2.97 30.47 -9.92
CA ARG A 28 -2.66 29.71 -11.15
C ARG A 28 -1.57 30.38 -11.98
N ASN A 29 -1.52 31.71 -11.98
CA ASN A 29 -0.55 32.51 -12.72
C ASN A 29 0.71 32.86 -11.93
N SER A 30 0.86 32.34 -10.71
CA SER A 30 2.09 32.52 -9.94
C SER A 30 3.32 32.07 -10.74
N GLN A 31 4.45 32.76 -10.53
CA GLN A 31 5.70 32.46 -11.25
C GLN A 31 6.12 30.99 -11.08
N LYS A 32 5.90 30.44 -9.88
CA LYS A 32 6.14 29.03 -9.55
C LYS A 32 5.25 28.10 -10.39
N ASN A 33 3.93 28.34 -10.45
CA ASN A 33 3.03 27.47 -11.18
C ASN A 33 3.24 27.54 -12.70
N ARG A 34 3.58 28.72 -13.24
CA ARG A 34 3.95 28.88 -14.65
C ARG A 34 5.19 28.04 -15.02
N ARG A 35 6.23 28.09 -14.17
CA ARG A 35 7.45 27.29 -14.34
C ARG A 35 7.15 25.79 -14.28
N ASN A 36 6.38 25.37 -13.28
CA ASN A 36 6.01 23.96 -13.09
C ASN A 36 5.14 23.44 -14.24
N THR A 37 4.19 24.24 -14.72
CA THR A 37 3.36 23.90 -15.89
C THR A 37 4.21 23.70 -17.14
N LYS A 38 5.17 24.60 -17.41
CA LYS A 38 6.09 24.47 -18.56
C LYS A 38 6.95 23.21 -18.45
N ALA A 39 7.52 22.94 -17.28
CA ALA A 39 8.36 21.77 -17.05
C ALA A 39 7.56 20.44 -17.11
N ALA A 40 6.37 20.40 -16.50
CA ALA A 40 5.48 19.23 -16.54
C ALA A 40 5.08 18.86 -17.98
N ARG A 41 4.80 19.86 -18.83
CA ARG A 41 4.53 19.64 -20.27
C ARG A 41 5.75 19.18 -21.05
N GLY A 42 6.95 19.46 -20.56
CA GLY A 42 8.21 18.92 -21.07
C GLY A 42 8.53 17.50 -20.61
N GLY A 43 7.68 16.88 -19.79
CA GLY A 43 7.87 15.51 -19.28
C GLY A 43 8.41 15.42 -17.85
N ASP A 44 8.59 16.54 -17.15
CA ASP A 44 9.07 16.54 -15.77
C ASP A 44 7.94 16.17 -14.78
N SER A 45 7.96 14.91 -14.34
CA SER A 45 6.97 14.38 -13.39
C SER A 45 7.06 14.98 -11.99
N GLU A 46 8.23 15.49 -11.57
CA GLU A 46 8.40 16.15 -10.27
C GLU A 46 7.84 17.57 -10.32
N ALA A 47 8.04 18.29 -11.41
CA ALA A 47 7.42 19.60 -11.62
C ALA A 47 5.89 19.51 -11.55
N LYS A 48 5.28 18.44 -12.09
CA LYS A 48 3.82 18.20 -12.02
C LYS A 48 3.33 18.12 -10.56
N LYS A 49 4.05 17.41 -9.68
CA LYS A 49 3.66 17.27 -8.26
C LYS A 49 3.67 18.59 -7.48
N HIS A 50 4.46 19.56 -7.96
CA HIS A 50 4.59 20.89 -7.36
C HIS A 50 3.68 21.95 -8.00
N MET A 51 2.85 21.58 -8.97
CA MET A 51 1.81 22.47 -9.50
C MET A 51 0.74 22.77 -8.44
N VAL A 52 0.04 23.88 -8.64
CA VAL A 52 -1.15 24.25 -7.85
C VAL A 52 -2.19 23.14 -7.98
N GLN A 53 -2.79 22.79 -6.84
CA GLN A 53 -3.80 21.74 -6.74
C GLN A 53 -5.11 22.34 -6.27
N PHE A 54 -6.19 21.98 -6.95
CA PHE A 54 -7.55 22.31 -6.51
C PHE A 54 -8.36 21.06 -6.21
N CYS A 55 -9.28 21.17 -5.25
CA CYS A 55 -10.33 20.20 -5.02
C CYS A 55 -11.69 20.88 -5.18
N TYR A 56 -12.57 20.23 -5.96
CA TYR A 56 -13.88 20.78 -6.34
C TYR A 56 -15.06 19.99 -5.78
N SER A 57 -14.84 18.77 -5.28
CA SER A 57 -15.91 17.80 -4.99
C SER A 57 -16.24 17.65 -3.49
N CYS A 58 -15.48 18.28 -2.60
CA CYS A 58 -15.69 18.21 -1.15
C CYS A 58 -15.33 19.52 -0.43
N LEU A 59 -15.81 19.65 0.80
CA LEU A 59 -15.40 20.66 1.77
C LEU A 59 -14.31 20.08 2.70
N PRO A 60 -13.44 20.92 3.31
CA PRO A 60 -12.52 20.45 4.34
C PRO A 60 -13.23 19.90 5.58
N ASN A 61 -12.51 19.08 6.34
CA ASN A 61 -12.85 18.79 7.74
C ASN A 61 -12.79 20.07 8.59
N ASP A 62 -13.35 20.04 9.81
CA ASP A 62 -13.37 21.20 10.72
C ASP A 62 -11.97 21.72 11.06
N ASP A 63 -10.95 20.86 11.01
CA ASP A 63 -9.54 21.22 11.22
C ASP A 63 -8.82 21.73 9.94
N GLY A 64 -9.56 21.88 8.84
CA GLY A 64 -9.08 22.33 7.54
C GLY A 64 -8.45 21.24 6.67
N THR A 65 -8.42 19.98 7.12
CA THR A 65 -7.75 18.88 6.39
C THR A 65 -8.61 18.32 5.26
N LEU A 66 -7.94 17.85 4.19
CA LEU A 66 -8.56 17.18 3.04
C LEU A 66 -8.80 15.69 3.29
N LYS A 67 -7.86 15.00 3.96
CA LYS A 67 -7.89 13.54 4.06
C LYS A 67 -9.09 13.07 4.87
N GLY A 68 -9.88 12.15 4.30
CA GLY A 68 -10.98 11.50 5.01
C GLY A 68 -12.24 12.37 5.18
N THR A 69 -12.30 13.54 4.54
CA THR A 69 -13.54 14.33 4.53
C THR A 69 -14.68 13.53 3.87
N LYS A 70 -15.86 13.63 4.48
CA LYS A 70 -17.13 13.09 3.98
C LYS A 70 -18.10 14.18 3.54
N ARG A 71 -17.69 15.45 3.66
CA ARG A 71 -18.52 16.62 3.37
C ARG A 71 -18.47 16.89 1.87
N VAL A 72 -19.55 16.56 1.18
CA VAL A 72 -19.66 16.79 -0.27
C VAL A 72 -19.93 18.26 -0.55
N SER A 73 -19.38 18.76 -1.65
CA SER A 73 -19.69 20.10 -2.14
C SER A 73 -20.79 20.09 -3.21
N ASN A 74 -21.24 21.27 -3.63
CA ASN A 74 -22.22 21.46 -4.70
C ASN A 74 -21.64 21.34 -6.13
N SER A 75 -20.41 20.85 -6.28
CA SER A 75 -19.76 20.67 -7.58
C SER A 75 -19.07 19.30 -7.67
N VAL A 76 -18.80 18.87 -8.90
CA VAL A 76 -18.12 17.61 -9.21
C VAL A 76 -16.99 17.91 -10.19
N GLY A 77 -15.75 17.61 -9.80
CA GLY A 77 -14.62 17.61 -10.72
C GLY A 77 -14.48 16.26 -11.45
N MET A 78 -14.22 16.32 -12.75
CA MET A 78 -14.00 15.18 -13.63
C MET A 78 -12.69 15.35 -14.42
N ASP A 79 -11.95 14.26 -14.55
CA ASP A 79 -10.68 14.17 -15.29
C ASP A 79 -10.90 13.31 -16.54
N ILE A 80 -10.53 13.83 -17.71
CA ILE A 80 -10.63 13.14 -19.00
C ILE A 80 -9.21 12.93 -19.52
N ASP A 81 -8.77 11.67 -19.47
CA ASP A 81 -7.48 11.23 -20.00
C ASP A 81 -7.63 10.67 -21.41
N PHE A 82 -6.65 10.97 -22.27
CA PHE A 82 -6.50 10.33 -23.58
C PHE A 82 -5.51 9.15 -23.49
N THR A 83 -5.58 8.23 -24.44
CA THR A 83 -4.68 7.06 -24.45
C THR A 83 -3.20 7.49 -24.51
N LYS A 84 -2.36 6.87 -23.68
CA LYS A 84 -0.97 7.32 -23.46
C LYS A 84 -0.11 7.31 -24.72
N ASP A 85 -0.37 6.36 -25.62
CA ASP A 85 0.38 6.11 -26.85
C ASP A 85 -0.26 6.73 -28.10
N MET A 86 -1.29 7.58 -27.93
CA MET A 86 -1.93 8.27 -29.04
C MET A 86 -0.92 9.14 -29.81
N PRO A 87 -0.81 8.96 -31.14
CA PRO A 87 0.02 9.82 -32.00
C PRO A 87 -0.31 11.30 -31.80
N LYS A 88 0.70 12.18 -31.82
CA LYS A 88 0.54 13.61 -31.49
C LYS A 88 -0.57 14.30 -32.30
N LYS A 89 -0.64 14.02 -33.61
CA LYS A 89 -1.64 14.61 -34.51
C LYS A 89 -3.05 14.11 -34.20
N GLU A 90 -3.19 12.84 -33.87
CA GLU A 90 -4.47 12.23 -33.46
C GLU A 90 -4.93 12.78 -32.11
N PHE A 91 -4.00 12.95 -31.16
CA PHE A 91 -4.27 13.61 -29.88
C PHE A 91 -4.75 15.04 -30.07
N GLU A 92 -4.08 15.84 -30.90
CA GLU A 92 -4.49 17.23 -31.14
C GLU A 92 -5.89 17.30 -31.75
N THR A 93 -6.23 16.41 -32.69
CA THR A 93 -7.59 16.33 -33.24
C THR A 93 -8.63 15.87 -32.22
N ALA A 94 -8.37 14.78 -31.48
CA ALA A 94 -9.28 14.25 -30.48
C ALA A 94 -9.48 15.21 -29.30
N PHE A 95 -8.43 15.94 -28.92
CA PHE A 95 -8.46 16.95 -27.88
C PHE A 95 -9.41 18.10 -28.24
N GLU A 96 -9.29 18.63 -29.46
CA GLU A 96 -10.16 19.71 -29.94
C GLU A 96 -11.61 19.26 -30.07
N ILE A 97 -11.87 18.09 -30.66
CA ILE A 97 -13.22 17.49 -30.74
C ILE A 97 -13.85 17.36 -29.35
N MET A 98 -13.08 16.88 -28.36
CA MET A 98 -13.61 16.67 -27.01
C MET A 98 -13.88 17.98 -26.29
N LYS A 99 -12.97 18.95 -26.43
CA LYS A 99 -13.14 20.29 -25.86
C LYS A 99 -14.42 20.94 -26.41
N ASP A 100 -14.61 20.89 -27.72
CA ASP A 100 -15.78 21.49 -28.38
C ASP A 100 -17.08 20.77 -27.97
N ASN A 101 -17.08 19.43 -27.93
CA ASN A 101 -18.22 18.65 -27.45
C ASN A 101 -18.64 18.99 -26.00
N ILE A 102 -17.68 19.26 -25.10
CA ILE A 102 -17.99 19.68 -23.73
C ILE A 102 -18.59 21.09 -23.72
N LEU A 103 -18.04 22.00 -24.51
CA LEU A 103 -18.55 23.38 -24.61
C LEU A 103 -19.96 23.41 -25.24
N ASP A 104 -20.23 22.60 -26.26
CA ASP A 104 -21.53 22.46 -26.89
C ASP A 104 -22.60 21.89 -25.93
N ASN A 105 -22.18 21.11 -24.93
CA ASN A 105 -23.05 20.57 -23.89
C ASN A 105 -22.97 21.37 -22.56
N ALA A 106 -22.35 22.55 -22.54
CA ALA A 106 -22.09 23.31 -21.32
C ALA A 106 -23.37 23.63 -20.53
N GLU A 107 -24.46 23.98 -21.22
CA GLU A 107 -25.76 24.22 -20.58
C GLU A 107 -26.35 22.96 -19.96
N LYS A 108 -26.37 21.85 -20.70
CA LYS A 108 -26.91 20.56 -20.23
C LYS A 108 -26.09 19.98 -19.08
N LEU A 109 -24.78 20.21 -19.10
CA LEU A 109 -23.87 19.80 -18.04
C LEU A 109 -23.99 20.66 -16.80
N HIS A 110 -24.58 21.86 -16.88
CA HIS A 110 -24.38 22.90 -15.86
C HIS A 110 -22.88 23.10 -15.59
N LEU A 111 -22.12 23.30 -16.67
CA LEU A 111 -20.66 23.41 -16.64
C LEU A 111 -20.25 24.66 -15.86
N LEU A 112 -19.26 24.48 -14.98
CA LEU A 112 -18.68 25.53 -14.13
C LEU A 112 -17.25 25.87 -14.53
N MET A 113 -16.47 24.88 -15.00
CA MET A 113 -15.10 25.10 -15.45
C MET A 113 -14.69 24.04 -16.47
N LEU A 114 -13.91 24.45 -17.47
CA LEU A 114 -13.23 23.55 -18.40
C LEU A 114 -11.79 24.06 -18.62
N GLU A 115 -10.83 23.17 -18.45
CA GLU A 115 -9.42 23.45 -18.68
C GLU A 115 -8.69 22.29 -19.32
N ARG A 116 -7.52 22.60 -19.89
CA ARG A 116 -6.52 21.63 -20.25
C ARG A 116 -5.85 21.07 -18.98
N SER A 117 -5.60 19.77 -18.94
CA SER A 117 -4.79 19.17 -17.88
C SER A 117 -3.31 19.57 -17.98
N ALA A 118 -2.53 19.22 -16.96
CA ALA A 118 -1.07 19.43 -16.94
C ALA A 118 -0.34 18.73 -18.11
N THR A 119 -0.88 17.61 -18.60
CA THR A 119 -0.23 16.73 -19.58
C THR A 119 -1.10 16.51 -20.83
N LYS A 120 -1.67 15.32 -21.01
CA LYS A 120 -2.55 14.98 -22.14
C LYS A 120 -3.96 14.66 -21.60
N GLY A 121 -4.86 15.64 -21.58
CA GLY A 121 -6.19 15.49 -20.97
C GLY A 121 -6.93 16.81 -20.75
N LEU A 122 -8.17 16.73 -20.30
CA LEU A 122 -9.04 17.86 -19.92
C LEU A 122 -9.51 17.67 -18.48
N HIS A 123 -9.64 18.76 -17.73
CA HIS A 123 -10.40 18.76 -16.48
C HIS A 123 -11.67 19.58 -16.68
N LEU A 124 -12.80 19.07 -16.19
CA LEU A 124 -14.04 19.82 -16.15
C LEU A 124 -14.66 19.77 -14.76
N VAL A 125 -15.41 20.81 -14.41
CA VAL A 125 -16.20 20.89 -13.18
C VAL A 125 -17.61 21.26 -13.55
N PHE A 126 -18.59 20.54 -13.01
CA PHE A 126 -20.01 20.76 -13.24
C PHE A 126 -20.79 20.74 -11.93
N GLU A 127 -22.03 21.23 -11.94
CA GLU A 127 -22.90 21.23 -10.76
C GLU A 127 -23.26 19.82 -10.32
N ARG A 128 -23.29 19.60 -9.00
CA ARG A 128 -23.69 18.30 -8.46
C ARG A 128 -25.21 18.14 -8.53
N HIS A 129 -25.67 17.00 -9.04
CA HIS A 129 -27.01 16.51 -8.75
C HIS A 129 -27.06 15.97 -7.31
N PRO A 130 -27.81 16.61 -6.39
CA PRO A 130 -27.76 16.30 -4.97
C PRO A 130 -28.27 14.89 -4.63
N ASP A 131 -29.19 14.37 -5.45
CA ASP A 131 -29.78 13.04 -5.28
C ASP A 131 -28.86 11.91 -5.77
N LEU A 132 -27.73 12.24 -6.41
CA LEU A 132 -26.79 11.28 -6.98
C LEU A 132 -25.50 11.23 -6.16
N SER A 133 -24.95 10.02 -6.00
CA SER A 133 -23.60 9.85 -5.44
C SER A 133 -22.53 10.47 -6.35
N GLN A 134 -21.30 10.62 -5.85
CA GLN A 134 -20.15 11.09 -6.64
C GLN A 134 -19.97 10.26 -7.92
N GLU A 135 -20.02 8.93 -7.79
CA GLU A 135 -19.91 8.03 -8.94
C GLU A 135 -21.08 8.20 -9.93
N LYS A 136 -22.32 8.35 -9.42
CA LYS A 136 -23.49 8.50 -10.28
C LYS A 136 -23.53 9.84 -11.02
N ASN A 137 -23.00 10.91 -10.43
CA ASN A 137 -22.78 12.18 -11.14
C ASN A 137 -21.78 12.03 -12.29
N LEU A 138 -20.67 11.30 -12.07
CA LEU A 138 -19.67 11.06 -13.11
C LEU A 138 -20.19 10.14 -14.23
N GLU A 139 -20.95 9.09 -13.88
CA GLU A 139 -21.63 8.23 -14.87
C GLU A 139 -22.63 9.02 -15.73
N TRP A 140 -23.35 9.97 -15.13
CA TRP A 140 -24.28 10.84 -15.85
C TRP A 140 -23.53 11.74 -16.85
N ALA A 141 -22.47 12.42 -16.41
CA ALA A 141 -21.67 13.28 -17.27
C ALA A 141 -20.98 12.49 -18.41
N GLN A 142 -20.47 11.29 -18.12
CA GLN A 142 -19.91 10.38 -19.13
C GLN A 142 -20.94 10.03 -20.21
N LYS A 143 -22.18 9.70 -19.83
CA LYS A 143 -23.23 9.33 -20.80
C LYS A 143 -23.59 10.50 -21.71
N LEU A 144 -23.63 11.71 -21.14
CA LEU A 144 -23.90 12.94 -21.90
C LEU A 144 -22.76 13.27 -22.88
N LEU A 145 -21.51 13.08 -22.46
CA LEU A 145 -20.32 13.45 -23.24
C LEU A 145 -19.78 12.34 -24.15
N GLY A 146 -20.22 11.09 -23.98
CA GLY A 146 -19.72 9.95 -24.76
C GLY A 146 -18.28 9.56 -24.45
N VAL A 147 -17.78 9.87 -23.24
CA VAL A 147 -16.40 9.57 -22.81
C VAL A 147 -16.35 8.82 -21.49
N GLU A 148 -15.49 7.81 -21.42
CA GLU A 148 -15.24 7.10 -20.16
C GLU A 148 -14.49 8.00 -19.16
N PHE A 149 -15.01 8.12 -17.93
CA PHE A 149 -14.30 8.81 -16.84
C PHE A 149 -13.34 7.86 -16.10
N ASP A 150 -12.31 8.39 -15.43
CA ASP A 150 -11.39 7.61 -14.59
C ASP A 150 -12.17 6.85 -13.48
N LYS A 151 -12.17 5.51 -13.50
CA LYS A 151 -12.85 4.66 -12.50
C LYS A 151 -12.38 4.92 -11.05
N GLY A 152 -11.26 5.60 -10.85
CA GLY A 152 -10.76 6.10 -9.56
C GLY A 152 -11.38 7.41 -9.07
N ALA A 153 -12.19 8.10 -9.87
CA ALA A 153 -12.80 9.41 -9.56
C ALA A 153 -14.02 9.35 -8.60
N LYS A 154 -14.30 8.19 -8.02
CA LYS A 154 -15.34 8.00 -6.98
C LYS A 154 -15.01 8.71 -5.66
N ASP A 155 -13.74 9.06 -5.45
CA ASP A 155 -13.26 9.76 -4.27
C ASP A 155 -13.47 11.27 -4.40
N ILE A 156 -14.29 11.83 -3.50
CA ILE A 156 -14.58 13.27 -3.46
C ILE A 156 -13.36 14.12 -3.08
N THR A 157 -12.29 13.51 -2.56
CA THR A 157 -11.04 14.18 -2.17
C THR A 157 -10.02 14.30 -3.31
N ARG A 158 -10.41 13.90 -4.53
CA ARG A 158 -9.56 13.98 -5.73
C ARG A 158 -9.12 15.42 -5.98
N VAL A 159 -7.81 15.58 -6.20
CA VAL A 159 -7.17 16.86 -6.51
C VAL A 159 -6.80 16.96 -7.98
N PHE A 160 -6.87 18.17 -8.53
CA PHE A 160 -6.58 18.49 -9.92
C PHE A 160 -5.35 19.38 -10.00
N PHE A 161 -4.30 18.92 -10.69
CA PHE A 161 -3.10 19.72 -10.94
C PHE A 161 -3.38 20.71 -12.06
N THR A 162 -3.61 21.96 -11.71
CA THR A 162 -4.13 22.95 -12.66
C THR A 162 -3.01 23.74 -13.35
N PRO A 163 -3.07 23.90 -14.69
CA PRO A 163 -2.19 24.81 -15.41
C PRO A 163 -2.48 26.30 -15.15
N THR A 164 -1.96 27.17 -16.02
CA THR A 164 -2.16 28.62 -15.90
C THR A 164 -3.61 29.02 -16.19
N ALA A 165 -4.02 30.23 -15.82
CA ALA A 165 -5.35 30.76 -16.16
C ALA A 165 -5.33 31.52 -17.52
N ASP A 166 -4.34 31.23 -18.37
CA ASP A 166 -4.26 31.72 -19.75
C ASP A 166 -5.41 31.10 -20.58
N PRO A 167 -6.04 31.83 -21.51
CA PRO A 167 -7.10 31.28 -22.36
C PRO A 167 -6.75 29.99 -23.13
N LYS A 168 -5.46 29.73 -23.36
CA LYS A 168 -5.00 28.46 -23.98
C LYS A 168 -5.06 27.25 -23.04
N ASP A 169 -5.20 27.50 -21.74
CA ASP A 169 -5.19 26.51 -20.67
C ASP A 169 -6.55 26.45 -19.96
N LEU A 170 -7.21 27.59 -19.72
CA LEU A 170 -8.53 27.70 -19.09
C LEU A 170 -9.55 28.15 -20.14
N PHE A 171 -10.37 27.22 -20.62
CA PHE A 171 -11.29 27.44 -21.73
C PHE A 171 -12.64 28.00 -21.29
N PHE A 172 -13.08 27.67 -20.08
CA PHE A 172 -14.36 28.10 -19.53
C PHE A 172 -14.27 28.19 -18.00
N CYS A 173 -14.86 29.22 -17.38
CA CYS A 173 -14.98 29.34 -15.93
C CYS A 173 -16.14 30.27 -15.58
N LYS A 174 -17.04 29.82 -14.71
CA LYS A 174 -18.17 30.58 -14.16
C LYS A 174 -17.85 31.07 -12.75
N ASP A 175 -18.32 32.27 -12.39
CA ASP A 175 -18.09 32.85 -11.06
C ASP A 175 -18.82 32.07 -9.97
N GLU A 176 -19.91 31.41 -10.34
CA GLU A 176 -20.69 30.50 -9.50
C GLU A 176 -19.85 29.39 -8.85
N LEU A 177 -18.74 28.99 -9.50
CA LEU A 177 -17.77 28.02 -8.98
C LEU A 177 -17.17 28.42 -7.62
N PHE A 178 -17.14 29.71 -7.29
CA PHE A 178 -16.47 30.23 -6.10
C PHE A 178 -17.41 30.44 -4.90
N ILE A 179 -18.67 29.98 -5.00
CA ILE A 179 -19.69 30.06 -3.93
C ILE A 179 -19.57 28.85 -2.99
N ASN A 180 -18.60 28.88 -2.06
CA ASN A 180 -18.21 27.73 -1.21
C ASN A 180 -19.24 27.35 -0.12
N GLU A 181 -20.42 26.87 -0.53
CA GLU A 181 -21.52 26.41 0.33
C GLU A 181 -21.65 24.88 0.37
N GLU A 182 -22.21 24.37 1.47
CA GLU A 182 -22.49 22.95 1.73
C GLU A 182 -23.79 22.50 1.02
N GLY A 183 -23.85 21.25 0.55
CA GLY A 183 -25.05 20.70 -0.09
C GLY A 183 -26.22 20.58 0.90
N GLY A 184 -27.39 21.10 0.53
CA GLY A 184 -28.38 21.61 1.48
C GLY A 184 -29.03 20.63 2.48
N VAL A 185 -29.13 21.08 3.73
CA VAL A 185 -30.39 21.26 4.48
C VAL A 185 -30.38 22.70 5.01
N LYS A 186 -31.42 23.48 4.69
CA LYS A 186 -31.54 24.92 5.00
C LYS A 186 -31.69 25.21 6.51
N LYS A 187 -31.09 26.32 6.97
CA LYS A 187 -31.68 27.33 7.90
C LYS A 187 -30.85 28.62 7.94
N GLU A 188 -31.51 29.69 8.38
CA GLU A 188 -31.37 31.12 8.06
C GLU A 188 -30.21 31.92 8.70
N GLU A 189 -29.92 33.03 8.02
CA GLU A 189 -29.25 34.34 8.29
C GLU A 189 -28.57 34.67 9.64
N GLU A 190 -27.42 35.38 9.58
CA GLU A 190 -27.30 36.83 9.91
C GLU A 190 -25.87 37.42 9.72
N GLY A 191 -25.77 38.50 8.92
CA GLY A 191 -25.10 39.78 9.24
C GLY A 191 -23.56 39.95 9.35
N GLY A 192 -22.97 40.86 8.53
CA GLY A 192 -22.04 41.87 9.09
C GLY A 192 -20.70 42.24 8.40
N VAL A 193 -20.76 43.10 7.37
CA VAL A 193 -19.94 44.34 7.12
C VAL A 193 -18.38 44.33 7.04
N LYS A 194 -17.90 44.64 5.81
CA LYS A 194 -16.84 45.57 5.28
C LYS A 194 -15.55 45.88 6.08
N LYS A 195 -14.40 45.92 5.37
CA LYS A 195 -13.74 47.18 4.88
C LYS A 195 -12.52 46.92 3.97
N GLU A 196 -12.38 47.83 3.01
CA GLU A 196 -11.31 48.00 2.01
C GLU A 196 -10.03 48.59 2.63
N GLU A 197 -8.86 48.39 2.01
CA GLU A 197 -8.10 49.50 1.41
C GLU A 197 -6.83 49.04 0.68
N GLU A 198 -6.45 49.89 -0.27
CA GLU A 198 -5.57 49.70 -1.41
C GLU A 198 -4.08 50.01 -1.11
N GLY A 199 -3.22 49.61 -2.06
CA GLY A 199 -2.30 50.59 -2.64
C GLY A 199 -0.80 50.31 -2.55
N GLY A 200 -0.16 50.26 -3.72
CA GLY A 200 1.16 50.88 -3.90
C GLY A 200 2.32 49.96 -4.24
N VAL A 201 2.54 49.74 -5.55
CA VAL A 201 3.78 49.20 -6.13
C VAL A 201 4.68 50.34 -6.59
N LYS A 202 6.02 50.22 -6.46
CA LYS A 202 6.98 50.49 -7.55
C LYS A 202 8.42 50.04 -7.23
N LYS A 203 9.01 49.41 -8.25
CA LYS A 203 10.42 48.99 -8.46
C LYS A 203 11.24 50.23 -8.94
N GLU A 204 12.58 50.28 -9.10
CA GLU A 204 13.54 49.38 -9.78
C GLU A 204 15.01 49.68 -9.36
N ASP A 205 15.85 48.65 -9.59
CA ASP A 205 17.33 48.48 -9.69
C ASP A 205 18.11 49.53 -10.55
N PRO A 206 19.43 49.38 -10.90
CA PRO A 206 20.52 48.44 -10.48
C PRO A 206 21.90 49.12 -10.24
N ASN A 207 22.92 48.41 -9.72
CA ASN A 207 24.16 48.05 -10.48
C ASN A 207 25.18 47.22 -9.66
N ALA A 208 25.95 46.39 -10.35
CA ALA A 208 26.78 45.30 -9.84
C ALA A 208 28.27 45.65 -9.63
N ALA A 209 28.92 44.98 -8.66
CA ALA A 209 30.34 44.62 -8.66
C ALA A 209 30.59 43.38 -7.76
N GLN A 210 31.53 42.51 -8.17
CA GLN A 210 31.76 41.14 -7.69
C GLN A 210 33.08 41.05 -6.84
N PRO A 211 33.51 39.88 -6.31
CA PRO A 211 33.58 39.54 -4.88
C PRO A 211 35.02 39.47 -4.28
N SER A 212 35.15 39.37 -2.95
CA SER A 212 36.44 38.99 -2.30
C SER A 212 36.27 37.95 -1.18
N GLU A 213 37.23 37.03 -1.12
CA GLU A 213 37.22 35.71 -0.48
C GLU A 213 37.41 35.69 1.05
N LEU A 214 36.90 34.62 1.66
CA LEU A 214 37.02 34.24 3.07
C LEU A 214 38.44 33.71 3.40
N LYS A 215 39.13 34.31 4.37
CA LYS A 215 40.33 33.74 5.01
C LYS A 215 39.92 32.79 6.16
N GLU A 216 40.53 31.60 6.19
CA GLU A 216 40.45 30.60 7.26
C GLU A 216 40.83 31.18 8.63
N ARG A 217 40.04 30.87 9.67
CA ARG A 217 40.38 31.11 11.09
C ARG A 217 40.65 29.78 11.79
N VAL A 218 41.80 29.71 12.46
CA VAL A 218 42.29 28.57 13.25
C VAL A 218 41.42 28.38 14.51
N GLY A 219 40.99 27.14 14.77
CA GLY A 219 40.18 26.74 15.93
C GLY A 219 38.67 26.75 15.64
N GLU A 220 38.22 25.94 14.69
CA GLU A 220 36.81 25.88 14.31
C GLU A 220 35.97 25.24 15.42
N ARG A 221 34.92 25.94 15.88
CA ARG A 221 33.96 25.38 16.84
C ARG A 221 33.17 24.24 16.20
N LEU A 222 32.78 23.27 17.03
CA LEU A 222 31.99 22.11 16.63
C LEU A 222 30.65 22.08 17.37
N TYR A 223 29.61 21.60 16.69
CA TYR A 223 28.32 21.26 17.29
C TYR A 223 28.04 19.78 17.00
N ASN A 224 28.02 18.94 18.05
CA ASN A 224 27.87 17.48 17.92
C ASN A 224 28.82 16.83 16.88
N GLY A 225 30.08 17.27 16.85
CA GLY A 225 31.07 16.80 15.88
C GLY A 225 31.05 17.51 14.52
N LEU A 226 29.99 18.27 14.19
CA LEU A 226 29.90 19.03 12.95
C LEU A 226 30.56 20.42 13.08
N PRO A 227 31.47 20.80 12.18
CA PRO A 227 32.03 22.14 12.17
C PRO A 227 30.99 23.22 11.84
N TYR A 228 30.98 24.34 12.58
CA TYR A 228 29.98 25.39 12.34
C TYR A 228 30.08 25.99 10.94
N SER A 229 31.25 26.01 10.28
CA SER A 229 31.34 26.46 8.90
C SER A 229 30.59 25.54 7.94
N HIS A 230 30.55 24.24 8.19
CA HIS A 230 29.75 23.29 7.41
C HIS A 230 28.25 23.52 7.62
N ILE A 231 27.84 23.80 8.85
CA ILE A 231 26.44 24.16 9.17
C ILE A 231 26.05 25.46 8.46
N VAL A 232 26.89 26.49 8.50
CA VAL A 232 26.64 27.78 7.82
C VAL A 232 26.62 27.60 6.31
N LYS A 233 27.56 26.86 5.74
CA LYS A 233 27.64 26.61 4.30
C LYS A 233 26.44 25.83 3.79
N GLU A 234 26.03 24.78 4.49
CA GLU A 234 24.84 24.01 4.15
C GLU A 234 23.55 24.82 4.36
N PHE A 235 23.51 25.69 5.36
CA PHE A 235 22.41 26.63 5.54
C PHE A 235 22.29 27.60 4.36
N LEU A 236 23.40 28.19 3.89
CA LEU A 236 23.40 29.02 2.69
C LEU A 236 23.06 28.22 1.44
N ARG A 237 23.52 26.96 1.33
CA ARG A 237 23.13 26.05 0.23
C ARG A 237 21.62 25.85 0.15
N GLN A 238 20.97 25.61 1.28
CA GLN A 238 19.53 25.33 1.34
C GLN A 238 18.66 26.58 1.28
N PHE A 239 19.11 27.70 1.86
CA PHE A 239 18.27 28.88 2.09
C PHE A 239 18.76 30.15 1.37
N ASN A 240 19.89 30.09 0.68
CA ASN A 240 20.43 31.17 -0.15
C ASN A 240 21.02 30.66 -1.48
N ASN A 241 20.50 29.55 -2.01
CA ASN A 241 20.96 28.91 -3.26
C ASN A 241 22.47 28.58 -3.32
N GLY A 242 23.15 28.52 -2.17
CA GLY A 242 24.60 28.31 -2.09
C GLY A 242 25.44 29.56 -2.31
N GLU A 243 24.81 30.71 -2.52
CA GLU A 243 25.50 32.00 -2.69
C GLU A 243 25.83 32.63 -1.34
N THR A 244 26.89 33.42 -1.29
CA THR A 244 27.20 34.26 -0.12
C THR A 244 26.27 35.48 -0.07
N PRO A 245 25.77 35.89 1.10
CA PRO A 245 24.97 37.11 1.21
C PRO A 245 25.69 38.36 0.72
N VAL A 246 24.96 39.26 0.06
CA VAL A 246 25.44 40.51 -0.57
C VAL A 246 24.54 41.70 -0.24
N GLU A 247 24.91 42.90 -0.66
CA GLU A 247 24.08 44.10 -0.57
C GLU A 247 22.68 43.83 -1.13
N GLY A 248 21.65 44.09 -0.33
CA GLY A 248 20.26 43.77 -0.65
C GLY A 248 19.68 42.58 0.14
N ASN A 249 20.47 41.55 0.49
CA ASN A 249 20.00 40.43 1.31
C ASN A 249 20.88 40.12 2.54
N ARG A 250 22.07 40.73 2.68
CA ARG A 250 23.02 40.48 3.78
C ARG A 250 22.40 40.64 5.17
N ASN A 251 21.57 41.66 5.39
CA ASN A 251 20.94 41.93 6.69
C ASN A 251 19.92 40.82 7.03
N VAL A 252 19.04 40.49 6.08
CA VAL A 252 18.00 39.46 6.24
C VAL A 252 18.62 38.08 6.43
N MET A 253 19.61 37.72 5.62
CA MET A 253 20.26 36.41 5.72
C MET A 253 21.10 36.25 6.98
N THR A 254 21.78 37.32 7.42
CA THR A 254 22.49 37.32 8.70
C THR A 254 21.51 37.13 9.87
N PHE A 255 20.36 37.81 9.84
CA PHE A 255 19.31 37.63 10.84
C PHE A 255 18.72 36.22 10.84
N GLU A 256 18.41 35.67 9.67
CA GLU A 256 17.84 34.32 9.54
C GLU A 256 18.82 33.23 9.99
N LEU A 257 20.09 33.37 9.63
CA LEU A 257 21.16 32.48 10.07
C LEU A 257 21.36 32.57 11.58
N ALA A 258 21.35 33.79 12.15
CA ALA A 258 21.39 34.03 13.58
C ALA A 258 20.21 33.40 14.33
N LYS A 259 18.99 33.58 13.81
CA LYS A 259 17.76 33.03 14.37
C LYS A 259 17.74 31.51 14.34
N ALA A 260 18.35 30.90 13.33
CA ALA A 260 18.49 29.45 13.22
C ALA A 260 19.53 28.91 14.21
N LEU A 261 20.72 29.52 14.25
CA LEU A 261 21.86 29.01 15.03
C LEU A 261 21.83 29.37 16.52
N ARG A 262 21.08 30.40 16.95
CA ARG A 262 21.04 30.85 18.36
C ARG A 262 20.79 29.74 19.37
N SER A 263 19.95 28.76 19.03
CA SER A 263 19.62 27.62 19.90
C SER A 263 20.79 26.66 20.12
N ILE A 264 21.65 26.50 19.12
CA ILE A 264 22.85 25.68 19.20
C ILE A 264 24.10 26.49 19.56
N CYS A 265 23.97 27.81 19.68
CA CYS A 265 25.01 28.72 20.18
C CYS A 265 24.73 29.14 21.64
N ASP A 266 23.91 28.37 22.36
CA ASP A 266 23.49 28.63 23.75
C ASP A 266 22.93 30.03 24.01
N TYR A 267 22.35 30.65 22.98
CA TYR A 267 21.87 32.03 22.99
C TYR A 267 22.94 33.05 23.42
N ASN A 268 24.22 32.75 23.16
CA ASN A 268 25.36 33.59 23.50
C ASN A 268 25.83 34.40 22.29
N ILE A 269 25.83 35.74 22.41
CA ILE A 269 26.18 36.65 21.32
C ILE A 269 27.65 36.55 20.88
N ASP A 270 28.57 36.27 21.79
CA ASP A 270 30.00 36.15 21.48
C ASP A 270 30.29 34.86 20.70
N ILE A 271 29.55 33.77 21.00
CA ILE A 271 29.60 32.53 20.20
C ILE A 271 29.05 32.81 18.80
N MET A 272 27.91 33.50 18.69
CA MET A 272 27.30 33.83 17.40
C MET A 272 28.22 34.71 16.53
N LYS A 273 28.91 35.70 17.11
CA LYS A 273 29.92 36.51 16.41
C LYS A 273 31.11 35.69 15.90
N GLN A 274 31.44 34.58 16.56
CA GLN A 274 32.52 33.68 16.14
C GLN A 274 32.09 32.76 15.00
N VAL A 275 30.84 32.28 15.00
CA VAL A 275 30.38 31.25 14.05
C VAL A 275 29.61 31.79 12.84
N ILE A 276 29.04 33.01 12.91
CA ILE A 276 28.30 33.64 11.80
C ILE A 276 29.22 34.65 11.10
N PRO A 277 29.61 34.42 9.84
CA PRO A 277 30.43 35.38 9.11
C PRO A 277 29.74 36.72 8.90
N ARG A 278 30.52 37.80 8.87
CA ARG A 278 30.08 39.13 8.47
C ARG A 278 30.25 39.27 6.97
N TYR A 279 29.15 39.27 6.23
CA TYR A 279 29.14 39.29 4.77
C TYR A 279 29.21 40.71 4.21
N ASP A 280 29.79 40.89 3.02
CA ASP A 280 29.69 42.09 2.18
C ASP A 280 29.84 43.44 2.93
N ASN A 281 30.96 43.60 3.63
CA ASN A 281 31.29 44.81 4.40
C ASN A 281 30.21 45.29 5.40
N PHE A 282 29.26 44.44 5.79
CA PHE A 282 28.13 44.76 6.67
C PHE A 282 28.61 45.54 7.91
N PRO A 283 28.20 46.81 8.13
CA PRO A 283 28.71 47.64 9.24
C PRO A 283 28.67 46.92 10.59
N VAL A 284 29.76 47.02 11.36
CA VAL A 284 29.98 46.22 12.58
C VAL A 284 28.87 46.42 13.63
N ASP A 285 28.42 47.67 13.79
CA ASP A 285 27.34 48.02 14.71
C ASP A 285 25.99 47.45 14.26
N GLU A 286 25.70 47.50 12.96
CA GLU A 286 24.45 46.95 12.40
C GLU A 286 24.44 45.41 12.41
N TYR A 287 25.57 44.78 12.11
CA TYR A 287 25.75 43.34 12.23
C TYR A 287 25.53 42.88 13.67
N THR A 288 26.15 43.57 14.64
CA THR A 288 26.00 43.25 16.07
C THR A 288 24.55 43.43 16.53
N ARG A 289 23.89 44.53 16.10
CA ARG A 289 22.47 44.76 16.37
C ARG A 289 21.58 43.69 15.75
N THR A 290 21.91 43.21 14.54
CA THR A 290 21.15 42.15 13.85
C THR A 290 21.24 40.81 14.59
N LEU A 291 22.42 40.45 15.11
CA LEU A 291 22.57 39.28 15.97
C LEU A 291 21.77 39.43 17.27
N GLN A 292 21.83 40.61 17.89
CA GLN A 292 21.08 40.90 19.11
C GLN A 292 19.56 40.82 18.89
N SER A 293 19.04 41.40 17.80
CA SER A 293 17.63 41.28 17.41
C SER A 293 17.20 39.82 17.25
N ALA A 294 18.07 38.96 16.72
CA ALA A 294 17.78 37.54 16.58
C ALA A 294 17.80 36.79 17.93
N LEU A 295 18.55 37.26 18.92
CA LEU A 295 18.57 36.72 20.29
C LEU A 295 17.35 37.16 21.10
N ASP A 296 16.90 38.40 20.92
CA ASP A 296 15.78 39.00 21.67
C ASP A 296 14.42 38.42 21.25
N GLU A 297 14.37 37.76 20.09
CA GLU A 297 13.20 37.02 19.62
C GLU A 297 12.84 35.84 20.55
N PRO A 298 11.54 35.55 20.79
CA PRO A 298 11.11 34.55 21.78
C PRO A 298 11.86 33.23 21.70
N ARG A 299 12.30 32.73 22.86
CA ARG A 299 13.02 31.45 22.97
C ARG A 299 12.14 30.32 22.48
N ARG A 300 12.53 29.75 21.35
CA ARG A 300 11.97 28.53 20.75
C ARG A 300 13.14 27.57 20.54
N GLY A 301 12.88 26.27 20.62
CA GLY A 301 13.90 25.23 20.40
C GLY A 301 14.49 25.25 18.98
N VAL A 302 15.20 24.18 18.61
CA VAL A 302 15.89 24.07 17.31
C VAL A 302 14.94 24.43 16.16
N SER A 303 15.33 25.41 15.34
CA SER A 303 14.50 25.87 14.22
C SER A 303 14.36 24.80 13.14
N TYR A 304 13.22 24.76 12.45
CA TYR A 304 12.98 23.84 11.33
C TYR A 304 14.05 23.96 10.22
N LYS A 305 14.53 25.18 9.95
CA LYS A 305 15.63 25.42 8.99
C LYS A 305 16.93 24.76 9.44
N LEU A 306 17.26 24.87 10.72
CA LEU A 306 18.45 24.23 11.29
C LEU A 306 18.31 22.70 11.32
N GLN A 307 17.13 22.15 11.64
CA GLN A 307 16.88 20.71 11.58
C GLN A 307 17.18 20.13 10.20
N LYS A 308 16.67 20.76 9.13
CA LYS A 308 16.95 20.34 7.74
C LYS A 308 18.44 20.40 7.36
N VAL A 309 19.16 21.38 7.87
CA VAL A 309 20.60 21.54 7.63
C VAL A 309 21.38 20.43 8.32
N LEU A 310 21.07 20.16 9.58
CA LEU A 310 21.71 19.09 10.34
C LEU A 310 21.41 17.71 9.76
N GLU A 311 20.15 17.43 9.39
CA GLU A 311 19.74 16.19 8.73
C GLU A 311 20.51 15.93 7.42
N ALA A 312 20.70 16.97 6.60
CA ALA A 312 21.46 16.86 5.35
C ALA A 312 22.95 16.57 5.61
N LEU A 313 23.55 17.20 6.61
CA LEU A 313 24.94 16.97 6.98
C LEU A 313 25.16 15.55 7.53
N TYR A 314 24.31 15.08 8.43
CA TYR A 314 24.40 13.71 8.94
C TYR A 314 24.16 12.65 7.86
N LYS A 315 23.29 12.94 6.87
CA LYS A 315 23.07 12.05 5.71
C LYS A 315 24.30 11.98 4.80
N ASN A 316 25.07 13.05 4.71
CA ASN A 316 26.30 13.10 3.91
C ASN A 316 27.49 12.46 4.65
N GLU A 317 27.58 12.56 5.98
CA GLU A 317 28.57 11.80 6.76
C GLU A 317 28.36 10.28 6.61
N LYS A 318 27.09 9.82 6.66
CA LYS A 318 26.71 8.43 6.38
C LYS A 318 27.03 7.95 4.96
N LYS A 319 27.31 8.85 4.01
CA LYS A 319 27.75 8.50 2.65
C LYS A 319 29.26 8.38 2.51
N MET A 320 30.04 8.96 3.43
CA MET A 320 31.51 8.95 3.39
C MET A 320 32.12 7.79 4.18
N GLU A 321 31.39 7.19 5.13
CA GLU A 321 31.66 5.84 5.61
C GLU A 321 31.18 4.85 4.54
N GLY A 322 32.11 4.08 3.95
CA GLY A 322 31.88 3.26 2.76
C GLY A 322 30.59 2.44 2.82
N ASN A 323 29.60 2.82 2.00
CA ASN A 323 28.33 2.11 1.90
C ASN A 323 28.43 0.95 0.91
N VAL A 324 28.16 -0.25 1.42
CA VAL A 324 27.35 -1.22 0.69
C VAL A 324 25.95 -0.61 0.59
N ASP A 325 25.43 -0.47 -0.63
CA ASP A 325 24.12 0.13 -0.88
C ASP A 325 23.00 -0.88 -0.57
N PHE A 326 22.54 -0.89 0.69
CA PHE A 326 21.49 -1.78 1.17
C PHE A 326 20.11 -1.57 0.50
N GLU A 327 19.85 -0.42 -0.13
CA GLU A 327 18.62 -0.21 -0.92
C GLU A 327 18.72 -0.92 -2.26
N ALA A 328 19.88 -0.88 -2.92
CA ALA A 328 20.14 -1.60 -4.18
C ALA A 328 20.19 -3.13 -4.00
N GLU A 329 20.69 -3.66 -2.87
CA GLU A 329 20.73 -5.11 -2.61
C GLU A 329 19.34 -5.76 -2.42
N ASN A 330 18.30 -4.98 -2.11
CA ASN A 330 16.93 -5.49 -1.90
C ASN A 330 15.99 -5.27 -3.10
N GLU A 331 16.44 -4.61 -4.18
CA GLU A 331 15.62 -4.36 -5.38
C GLU A 331 15.32 -5.63 -6.19
N LEU A 332 16.15 -6.67 -6.06
CA LEU A 332 15.99 -7.94 -6.76
C LEU A 332 15.74 -9.07 -5.75
N PRO A 333 14.98 -10.10 -6.14
CA PRO A 333 14.78 -11.27 -5.31
C PRO A 333 16.11 -12.04 -5.15
N PRO A 334 16.21 -12.91 -4.13
CA PRO A 334 17.35 -13.81 -3.99
C PRO A 334 17.56 -14.64 -5.26
N GLU A 335 18.84 -14.81 -5.64
CA GLU A 335 19.22 -15.59 -6.81
C GLU A 335 18.79 -17.05 -6.64
N MET A 336 18.16 -17.60 -7.67
CA MET A 336 17.73 -19.00 -7.67
C MET A 336 18.94 -19.93 -7.65
N PRO A 337 18.93 -21.04 -6.89
CA PRO A 337 20.03 -22.00 -6.86
C PRO A 337 20.39 -22.49 -8.26
N LYS A 338 21.70 -22.45 -8.59
CA LYS A 338 22.21 -22.87 -9.91
C LYS A 338 21.90 -24.33 -10.23
N LYS A 339 21.90 -25.18 -9.21
CA LYS A 339 21.54 -26.60 -9.31
C LYS A 339 20.18 -26.81 -8.65
N LEU A 340 19.18 -27.12 -9.47
CA LEU A 340 17.83 -27.38 -8.99
C LEU A 340 17.66 -28.84 -8.57
N PRO A 341 16.94 -29.14 -7.48
CA PRO A 341 16.66 -30.51 -7.07
C PRO A 341 15.76 -31.21 -8.10
N TYR A 342 15.86 -32.54 -8.18
CA TYR A 342 14.91 -33.32 -8.96
C TYR A 342 13.50 -33.22 -8.32
N PRO A 343 12.43 -33.00 -9.11
CA PRO A 343 12.37 -32.91 -10.57
C PRO A 343 12.36 -31.47 -11.14
N LEU A 344 12.61 -30.43 -10.34
CA LEU A 344 12.46 -29.04 -10.77
C LEU A 344 13.38 -28.65 -11.94
N GLY A 345 14.61 -29.17 -11.95
CA GLY A 345 15.53 -29.00 -13.07
C GLY A 345 14.97 -29.56 -14.39
N LEU A 346 14.28 -30.71 -14.33
CA LEU A 346 13.57 -31.28 -15.48
C LEU A 346 12.38 -30.41 -15.86
N LEU A 347 11.47 -30.12 -14.91
CA LEU A 347 10.19 -29.44 -15.16
C LEU A 347 10.35 -28.01 -15.71
N SER A 348 11.46 -27.35 -15.41
CA SER A 348 11.79 -26.01 -15.91
C SER A 348 12.73 -26.01 -17.13
N SER A 349 13.20 -27.19 -17.59
CA SER A 349 14.23 -27.30 -18.64
C SER A 349 13.84 -26.73 -20.01
N LYS A 350 12.53 -26.65 -20.28
CA LYS A 350 11.97 -26.20 -21.55
C LYS A 350 11.60 -24.71 -21.58
N VAL A 351 11.70 -24.02 -20.44
CA VAL A 351 11.44 -22.58 -20.36
C VAL A 351 12.72 -21.76 -20.30
N PRO A 352 12.72 -20.53 -20.86
CA PRO A 352 13.80 -19.56 -20.66
C PRO A 352 14.09 -19.27 -19.20
N GLU A 353 15.33 -18.85 -18.90
CA GLU A 353 15.83 -18.59 -17.54
C GLU A 353 14.89 -17.68 -16.72
N MET A 354 14.44 -16.57 -17.32
CA MET A 354 13.55 -15.59 -16.66
C MET A 354 12.21 -16.16 -16.19
N TYR A 355 11.79 -17.33 -16.69
CA TYR A 355 10.53 -18.00 -16.30
C TYR A 355 10.72 -19.18 -15.38
N LYS A 356 11.97 -19.60 -15.10
CA LYS A 356 12.22 -20.82 -14.31
C LYS A 356 11.66 -20.73 -12.91
N ALA A 357 11.86 -19.60 -12.21
CA ALA A 357 11.31 -19.40 -10.87
C ALA A 357 9.77 -19.53 -10.87
N ALA A 358 9.09 -18.87 -11.82
CA ALA A 358 7.64 -18.94 -11.95
C ALA A 358 7.15 -20.38 -12.22
N VAL A 359 7.86 -21.15 -13.05
CA VAL A 359 7.51 -22.56 -13.32
C VAL A 359 7.76 -23.44 -12.10
N CYS A 360 8.94 -23.34 -11.46
CA CYS A 360 9.28 -24.17 -10.30
C CYS A 360 8.31 -23.95 -9.14
N GLU A 361 7.90 -22.71 -8.91
CA GLU A 361 6.92 -22.38 -7.88
C GLU A 361 5.49 -22.85 -8.24
N ALA A 362 5.14 -22.87 -9.52
CA ALA A 362 3.79 -23.21 -9.96
C ALA A 362 3.48 -24.71 -10.00
N VAL A 363 4.47 -25.59 -10.17
CA VAL A 363 4.25 -27.03 -10.42
C VAL A 363 3.81 -27.84 -9.19
N PHE A 364 4.00 -27.33 -7.97
CA PHE A 364 3.63 -28.07 -6.76
C PHE A 364 2.12 -28.27 -6.60
N ALA A 365 1.31 -27.28 -6.99
CA ALA A 365 -0.15 -27.35 -6.91
C ALA A 365 -0.79 -28.44 -7.82
N PRO A 366 -0.39 -28.63 -9.09
CA PRO A 366 -0.87 -29.76 -9.88
C PRO A 366 -0.22 -31.09 -9.47
N LEU A 367 1.05 -31.13 -9.05
CA LEU A 367 1.72 -32.38 -8.63
C LEU A 367 1.05 -33.01 -7.41
N SER A 368 0.69 -32.19 -6.42
CA SER A 368 0.00 -32.63 -5.20
C SER A 368 -1.38 -33.25 -5.46
N THR A 369 -2.00 -33.05 -6.64
CA THR A 369 -3.25 -33.73 -6.99
C THR A 369 -3.13 -35.26 -7.10
N TYR A 370 -1.91 -35.74 -7.29
CA TYR A 370 -1.59 -37.17 -7.33
C TYR A 370 -1.25 -37.73 -5.95
N VAL A 371 -1.01 -36.87 -4.96
CA VAL A 371 -0.73 -37.30 -3.59
C VAL A 371 -2.04 -37.45 -2.83
N HIS A 372 -2.29 -38.65 -2.29
CA HIS A 372 -3.56 -38.94 -1.64
C HIS A 372 -3.39 -39.85 -0.42
N GLY A 373 -4.03 -39.48 0.69
CA GLY A 373 -3.87 -40.20 1.97
C GLY A 373 -2.45 -40.13 2.54
N VAL A 374 -1.68 -39.09 2.20
CA VAL A 374 -0.34 -38.83 2.73
C VAL A 374 -0.39 -37.71 3.73
N LYS A 375 0.36 -37.85 4.83
CA LYS A 375 0.54 -36.83 5.85
C LYS A 375 2.01 -36.58 6.13
N PHE A 376 2.33 -35.35 6.45
CA PHE A 376 3.65 -34.91 6.91
C PHE A 376 3.50 -34.31 8.31
N ARG A 377 4.39 -34.68 9.24
CA ARG A 377 4.40 -34.11 10.58
C ARG A 377 5.44 -33.01 10.66
N TYR A 378 4.99 -31.78 10.90
CA TYR A 378 5.87 -30.62 11.05
C TYR A 378 6.64 -30.69 12.38
N TRP A 379 7.69 -29.87 12.54
CA TRP A 379 8.56 -29.93 13.72
C TRP A 379 7.83 -29.65 15.04
N ASP A 380 6.74 -28.87 15.00
CA ASP A 380 5.87 -28.58 16.14
C ASP A 380 4.87 -29.72 16.46
N GLY A 381 4.92 -30.82 15.70
CA GLY A 381 4.05 -31.99 15.85
C GLY A 381 2.72 -31.91 15.11
N VAL A 382 2.41 -30.79 14.44
CA VAL A 382 1.17 -30.63 13.67
C VAL A 382 1.24 -31.43 12.37
N GLU A 383 0.14 -32.12 12.05
CA GLU A 383 0.00 -32.85 10.79
C GLU A 383 -0.44 -31.91 9.66
N HIS A 384 0.25 -32.00 8.53
CA HIS A 384 -0.06 -31.27 7.31
C HIS A 384 -0.18 -32.22 6.12
N GLU A 385 -0.98 -31.82 5.14
CA GLU A 385 -1.10 -32.45 3.83
C GLU A 385 -0.55 -31.48 2.75
N PRO A 386 -0.15 -31.95 1.55
CA PRO A 386 0.47 -31.12 0.50
C PRO A 386 -0.50 -30.14 -0.17
N THR A 387 -0.91 -29.11 0.57
CA THR A 387 -1.80 -28.05 0.09
C THR A 387 -0.99 -26.88 -0.48
N PHE A 388 -1.21 -26.53 -1.75
CA PHE A 388 -0.52 -25.44 -2.43
C PHE A 388 -1.50 -24.54 -3.19
N MET A 389 -1.44 -23.25 -2.87
CA MET A 389 -2.21 -22.19 -3.52
C MET A 389 -1.22 -21.17 -4.09
N SER A 390 -0.89 -21.34 -5.36
CA SER A 390 0.22 -20.65 -6.01
C SER A 390 -0.29 -19.50 -6.86
N VAL A 391 0.19 -18.29 -6.60
CA VAL A 391 -0.22 -17.08 -7.32
C VAL A 391 0.99 -16.43 -7.99
N LEU A 392 0.98 -16.44 -9.32
CA LEU A 392 1.98 -15.76 -10.14
C LEU A 392 1.59 -14.29 -10.32
N CYS A 393 2.26 -13.40 -9.61
CA CYS A 393 2.02 -11.97 -9.63
C CYS A 393 3.11 -11.24 -10.42
N ALA A 394 2.81 -10.82 -11.64
CA ALA A 394 3.78 -10.16 -12.51
C ALA A 394 3.13 -9.11 -13.43
N PRO A 395 3.91 -8.15 -13.97
CA PRO A 395 3.39 -7.13 -14.89
C PRO A 395 2.60 -7.69 -16.08
N MET A 396 1.83 -6.81 -16.72
CA MET A 396 1.10 -7.17 -17.93
C MET A 396 2.06 -7.51 -19.08
N SER A 397 1.65 -8.43 -19.95
CA SER A 397 2.40 -8.81 -21.16
C SER A 397 3.83 -9.33 -20.94
N ILE A 398 4.17 -9.77 -19.72
CA ILE A 398 5.50 -10.30 -19.40
C ILE A 398 5.65 -11.81 -19.66
N GLY A 399 4.59 -12.51 -20.08
CA GLY A 399 4.63 -13.94 -20.38
C GLY A 399 4.18 -14.87 -19.25
N LYS A 400 3.23 -14.45 -18.40
CA LYS A 400 2.66 -15.28 -17.31
C LYS A 400 2.13 -16.65 -17.76
N GLY A 401 1.69 -16.76 -19.02
CA GLY A 401 1.26 -18.04 -19.61
C GLY A 401 2.35 -19.12 -19.72
N CYS A 402 3.62 -18.81 -19.43
CA CYS A 402 4.72 -19.78 -19.45
C CYS A 402 4.49 -21.02 -18.58
N VAL A 403 3.73 -20.89 -17.48
CA VAL A 403 3.45 -21.99 -16.54
C VAL A 403 2.39 -22.97 -17.07
N ARG A 404 1.55 -22.58 -18.04
CA ARG A 404 0.39 -23.37 -18.47
C ARG A 404 0.78 -24.71 -19.09
N LYS A 405 1.79 -24.74 -19.96
CA LYS A 405 2.17 -25.97 -20.67
C LYS A 405 2.75 -27.03 -19.71
N PRO A 406 3.69 -26.70 -18.80
CA PRO A 406 4.13 -27.63 -17.75
C PRO A 406 2.97 -28.16 -16.88
N ILE A 407 2.06 -27.28 -16.44
CA ILE A 407 0.88 -27.65 -15.65
C ILE A 407 -0.01 -28.64 -16.42
N ASN A 408 -0.31 -28.36 -17.69
CA ASN A 408 -1.16 -29.21 -18.52
C ASN A 408 -0.56 -30.61 -18.73
N ILE A 409 0.77 -30.71 -18.89
CA ILE A 409 1.45 -32.02 -19.03
C ILE A 409 1.35 -32.80 -17.72
N ILE A 410 1.56 -32.15 -16.56
CA ILE A 410 1.41 -32.81 -15.25
C ILE A 410 -0.01 -33.35 -15.06
N LEU A 411 -1.04 -32.64 -15.52
CA LEU A 411 -2.45 -33.01 -15.32
C LEU A 411 -3.03 -33.94 -16.39
N GLU A 412 -2.29 -34.27 -17.44
CA GLU A 412 -2.84 -34.95 -18.63
C GLU A 412 -3.58 -36.25 -18.31
N ASP A 413 -2.97 -37.14 -17.51
CA ASP A 413 -3.56 -38.41 -17.12
C ASP A 413 -4.75 -38.24 -16.16
N LEU A 414 -4.78 -37.15 -15.39
CA LEU A 414 -5.91 -36.82 -14.54
C LEU A 414 -7.09 -36.28 -15.36
N LEU A 415 -6.83 -35.42 -16.35
CA LEU A 415 -7.84 -34.89 -17.25
C LEU A 415 -8.56 -36.00 -18.04
N LYS A 416 -7.83 -37.01 -18.52
CA LYS A 416 -8.41 -38.18 -19.19
C LYS A 416 -9.35 -38.98 -18.26
N ARG A 417 -8.97 -39.15 -17.00
CA ARG A 417 -9.81 -39.81 -15.98
C ARG A 417 -11.07 -38.99 -15.66
N ASP A 418 -10.91 -37.68 -15.50
CA ASP A 418 -12.00 -36.75 -15.25
C ASP A 418 -12.99 -36.71 -16.42
N GLU A 419 -12.52 -36.77 -17.67
CA GLU A 419 -13.37 -36.83 -18.86
C GLU A 419 -14.28 -38.06 -18.84
N SER A 420 -13.74 -39.25 -18.56
CA SER A 420 -14.52 -40.47 -18.39
C SER A 420 -15.57 -40.33 -17.26
N ASN A 421 -15.16 -39.77 -16.11
CA ASN A 421 -16.08 -39.57 -14.99
C ASN A 421 -17.15 -38.52 -15.27
N ARG A 422 -16.86 -37.48 -16.07
CA ARG A 422 -17.84 -36.50 -16.54
C ARG A 422 -18.84 -37.13 -17.50
N ALA A 423 -18.40 -37.99 -18.42
CA ALA A 423 -19.28 -38.73 -19.32
C ALA A 423 -20.23 -39.65 -18.53
N ARG A 424 -19.71 -40.41 -17.57
CA ARG A 424 -20.51 -41.26 -16.66
C ARG A 424 -21.53 -40.45 -15.85
N GLU A 425 -21.12 -39.29 -15.33
CA GLU A 425 -22.04 -38.39 -14.61
C GLU A 425 -23.13 -37.82 -15.54
N ALA A 426 -22.78 -37.46 -16.77
CA ALA A 426 -23.73 -36.96 -17.77
C ALA A 426 -24.74 -38.04 -18.18
N GLU A 427 -24.29 -39.27 -18.44
CA GLU A 427 -25.18 -40.41 -18.70
C GLU A 427 -26.15 -40.68 -17.56
N TRP A 428 -25.65 -40.61 -16.31
CA TRP A 428 -26.51 -40.76 -15.14
C TRP A 428 -27.56 -39.65 -15.05
N LYS A 429 -27.19 -38.39 -15.31
CA LYS A 429 -28.13 -37.25 -15.34
C LYS A 429 -29.21 -37.42 -16.41
N VAL A 430 -28.85 -37.91 -17.59
CA VAL A 430 -29.82 -38.20 -18.68
C VAL A 430 -30.80 -39.30 -18.29
N LYS A 431 -30.32 -40.37 -17.62
CA LYS A 431 -31.18 -41.46 -17.10
C LYS A 431 -32.04 -41.04 -15.90
N ASN A 432 -31.69 -39.93 -15.24
CA ASN A 432 -32.32 -39.45 -14.01
C ASN A 432 -32.74 -37.97 -14.11
N PRO A 433 -33.62 -37.62 -15.06
CA PRO A 433 -34.11 -36.26 -15.21
C PRO A 433 -34.90 -35.82 -13.97
N SER A 434 -35.01 -34.51 -13.75
CA SER A 434 -35.65 -33.93 -12.56
C SER A 434 -37.10 -34.41 -12.33
N ALA A 435 -37.82 -34.75 -13.41
CA ALA A 435 -39.20 -35.24 -13.34
C ALA A 435 -39.34 -36.74 -12.96
N LYS A 436 -38.25 -37.50 -12.95
CA LYS A 436 -38.28 -38.95 -12.62
C LYS A 436 -38.57 -39.11 -11.12
N GLN A 437 -39.67 -39.78 -10.79
CA GLN A 437 -40.12 -39.99 -9.40
C GLN A 437 -39.16 -40.85 -8.56
N LYS A 438 -38.51 -41.85 -9.17
CA LYS A 438 -37.51 -42.70 -8.53
C LYS A 438 -36.20 -42.61 -9.30
N LYS A 439 -35.21 -41.90 -8.74
CA LYS A 439 -33.90 -41.76 -9.35
C LYS A 439 -33.01 -42.94 -8.98
N ASP A 440 -32.22 -43.41 -9.94
CA ASP A 440 -31.17 -44.38 -9.70
C ASP A 440 -30.07 -43.70 -8.86
N PRO A 441 -29.41 -44.42 -7.95
CA PRO A 441 -28.34 -43.84 -7.15
C PRO A 441 -27.20 -43.35 -8.06
N ARG A 442 -26.66 -42.17 -7.74
CA ARG A 442 -25.48 -41.64 -8.44
C ARG A 442 -24.29 -42.59 -8.17
N PRO A 443 -23.51 -42.98 -9.20
CA PRO A 443 -22.32 -43.80 -8.99
C PRO A 443 -21.40 -43.15 -7.95
N SER A 444 -21.07 -43.90 -6.90
CA SER A 444 -20.32 -43.39 -5.74
C SER A 444 -18.82 -43.24 -6.02
N ASP A 445 -18.33 -43.91 -7.07
CA ASP A 445 -16.93 -43.93 -7.49
C ASP A 445 -16.56 -42.79 -8.46
N ILE A 446 -17.51 -41.91 -8.80
CA ILE A 446 -17.22 -40.72 -9.61
C ILE A 446 -16.36 -39.76 -8.78
N CYS A 447 -15.16 -39.48 -9.28
CA CYS A 447 -14.26 -38.48 -8.73
C CYS A 447 -13.75 -37.58 -9.86
N ILE A 448 -14.01 -36.28 -9.76
CA ILE A 448 -13.56 -35.27 -10.72
C ILE A 448 -12.69 -34.28 -9.95
N GLN A 449 -11.39 -34.25 -10.26
CA GLN A 449 -10.40 -33.49 -9.50
C GLN A 449 -10.08 -32.13 -10.12
N VAL A 450 -9.97 -32.04 -11.44
CA VAL A 450 -9.66 -30.80 -12.16
C VAL A 450 -10.97 -30.06 -12.45
N LEU A 451 -11.15 -28.96 -11.74
CA LEU A 451 -12.36 -28.17 -11.74
C LEU A 451 -12.24 -26.97 -12.68
N ILE A 452 -13.31 -26.69 -13.41
CA ILE A 452 -13.50 -25.43 -14.11
C ILE A 452 -13.77 -24.31 -13.09
N ASP A 453 -13.58 -23.08 -13.52
CA ASP A 453 -13.71 -21.89 -12.68
C ASP A 453 -15.15 -21.34 -12.59
N ASN A 454 -16.16 -22.05 -13.12
CA ASN A 454 -17.56 -21.65 -13.07
C ASN A 454 -18.41 -22.78 -12.47
N LEU A 455 -18.59 -22.76 -11.15
CA LEU A 455 -19.28 -23.81 -10.40
C LEU A 455 -20.33 -23.22 -9.46
N THR A 456 -21.43 -23.94 -9.28
CA THR A 456 -22.35 -23.68 -8.18
C THR A 456 -21.83 -24.30 -6.89
N ASP A 457 -22.19 -23.74 -5.73
CA ASP A 457 -21.76 -24.26 -4.42
C ASP A 457 -22.14 -25.73 -4.23
N ALA A 458 -23.29 -26.16 -4.76
CA ALA A 458 -23.73 -27.54 -4.71
C ALA A 458 -22.78 -28.47 -5.48
N VAL A 459 -22.34 -28.04 -6.67
CA VAL A 459 -21.36 -28.81 -7.45
C VAL A 459 -20.01 -28.81 -6.76
N PHE A 460 -19.52 -27.66 -6.29
CA PHE A 460 -18.24 -27.58 -5.58
C PHE A 460 -18.22 -28.50 -4.34
N ASN A 461 -19.25 -28.42 -3.48
CA ASN A 461 -19.38 -29.29 -2.31
C ASN A 461 -19.46 -30.78 -2.67
N GLN A 462 -20.17 -31.12 -3.76
CA GLN A 462 -20.20 -32.50 -4.27
C GLN A 462 -18.79 -32.98 -4.65
N ARG A 463 -17.99 -32.14 -5.34
CA ARG A 463 -16.63 -32.50 -5.72
C ARG A 463 -15.72 -32.69 -4.51
N VAL A 464 -15.86 -31.84 -3.50
CA VAL A 464 -15.12 -31.97 -2.23
C VAL A 464 -15.44 -33.30 -1.56
N TYR A 465 -16.73 -33.65 -1.47
CA TYR A 465 -17.18 -34.91 -0.87
C TYR A 465 -16.75 -36.14 -1.69
N ASP A 466 -16.94 -36.10 -3.02
CA ASP A 466 -16.54 -37.17 -3.94
C ASP A 466 -15.04 -37.46 -3.83
N ALA A 467 -14.20 -36.42 -3.82
CA ALA A 467 -12.76 -36.56 -3.74
C ALA A 467 -12.30 -37.17 -2.40
N ASP A 468 -12.93 -36.77 -1.28
CA ASP A 468 -12.65 -37.35 0.03
C ASP A 468 -13.01 -38.83 0.09
N LYS A 469 -14.21 -39.20 -0.37
CA LYS A 469 -14.68 -40.60 -0.38
C LYS A 469 -13.93 -41.49 -1.34
N ASN A 470 -13.37 -40.93 -2.41
CA ASN A 470 -12.62 -41.68 -3.41
C ASN A 470 -11.10 -41.62 -3.20
N GLY A 471 -10.68 -41.65 -1.93
CA GLY A 471 -9.28 -41.79 -1.54
C GLY A 471 -8.62 -40.51 -1.08
N GLN A 472 -9.35 -39.57 -0.46
CA GLN A 472 -8.78 -38.33 0.09
C GLN A 472 -8.02 -37.51 -0.96
N ARG A 473 -8.62 -37.38 -2.15
CA ARG A 473 -7.98 -36.74 -3.30
C ARG A 473 -8.04 -35.23 -3.22
N TYR A 474 -7.07 -34.58 -3.85
CA TYR A 474 -7.03 -33.12 -4.00
C TYR A 474 -7.79 -32.67 -5.24
N LEU A 475 -8.58 -31.61 -5.07
CA LEU A 475 -9.18 -30.83 -6.13
C LEU A 475 -8.20 -29.78 -6.64
N TYR A 476 -8.30 -29.42 -7.91
CA TYR A 476 -7.42 -28.46 -8.55
C TYR A 476 -8.15 -27.52 -9.50
N THR A 477 -7.78 -26.23 -9.48
CA THR A 477 -8.21 -25.23 -10.46
C THR A 477 -7.03 -24.40 -10.94
N SER A 478 -7.02 -24.03 -12.22
CA SER A 478 -6.08 -23.04 -12.77
C SER A 478 -6.87 -21.87 -13.35
N VAL A 479 -6.51 -20.64 -12.97
CA VAL A 479 -7.12 -19.42 -13.52
C VAL A 479 -6.07 -18.46 -14.07
N ASP A 480 -6.44 -17.78 -15.14
CA ASP A 480 -5.59 -16.79 -15.80
C ASP A 480 -5.56 -15.44 -15.08
N GLU A 481 -6.60 -15.15 -14.31
CA GLU A 481 -6.70 -13.99 -13.43
C GLU A 481 -7.32 -14.41 -12.10
N ILE A 482 -6.74 -13.93 -11.00
CA ILE A 482 -7.18 -14.28 -9.64
C ILE A 482 -8.65 -13.92 -9.38
N ASP A 483 -9.18 -12.88 -10.05
CA ASP A 483 -10.59 -12.50 -9.94
C ASP A 483 -11.54 -13.64 -10.32
N THR A 484 -11.14 -14.50 -11.26
CA THR A 484 -11.96 -15.59 -11.73
C THR A 484 -12.18 -16.66 -10.64
N LEU A 485 -11.33 -16.72 -9.60
CA LEU A 485 -11.59 -17.60 -8.44
C LEU A 485 -12.90 -17.27 -7.74
N LYS A 486 -13.44 -16.05 -7.87
CA LYS A 486 -14.75 -15.68 -7.32
C LYS A 486 -15.87 -16.60 -7.82
N ASN A 487 -15.73 -17.13 -9.04
CA ASN A 487 -16.74 -17.92 -9.74
C ASN A 487 -16.74 -19.41 -9.36
N ILE A 488 -15.80 -19.87 -8.52
CA ILE A 488 -15.83 -21.24 -7.98
C ILE A 488 -16.95 -21.42 -6.93
N THR A 489 -17.53 -20.31 -6.46
CA THR A 489 -18.68 -20.26 -5.57
C THR A 489 -19.78 -19.37 -6.14
N SER A 490 -21.01 -19.59 -5.70
CA SER A 490 -22.18 -18.82 -6.13
C SER A 490 -22.18 -17.36 -5.63
N ARG A 491 -21.39 -17.06 -4.59
CA ARG A 491 -21.33 -15.72 -3.98
C ARG A 491 -20.53 -14.71 -4.80
N GLY A 492 -19.52 -15.15 -5.55
CA GLY A 492 -18.76 -14.25 -6.43
C GLY A 492 -17.91 -13.20 -5.71
N THR A 493 -17.50 -13.41 -4.45
CA THR A 493 -16.77 -12.41 -3.66
C THR A 493 -15.36 -12.84 -3.28
N ALA A 494 -14.44 -11.87 -3.14
CA ALA A 494 -13.08 -12.14 -2.68
C ALA A 494 -13.02 -12.65 -1.23
N SER A 495 -13.99 -12.24 -0.39
CA SER A 495 -14.05 -12.70 1.00
C SER A 495 -14.42 -14.19 1.10
N GLU A 496 -15.32 -14.67 0.24
CA GLU A 496 -15.63 -16.11 0.18
C GLU A 496 -14.41 -16.92 -0.28
N VAL A 497 -13.71 -16.45 -1.32
CA VAL A 497 -12.44 -17.05 -1.76
C VAL A 497 -11.42 -17.06 -0.61
N SER A 498 -11.36 -16.01 0.19
CA SER A 498 -10.47 -15.90 1.36
C SER A 498 -10.83 -16.89 2.48
N VAL A 499 -12.12 -17.20 2.67
CA VAL A 499 -12.56 -18.30 3.55
C VAL A 499 -12.12 -19.66 3.00
N ILE A 500 -12.29 -19.89 1.69
CA ILE A 500 -11.87 -21.13 1.01
C ILE A 500 -10.37 -21.33 1.15
N ILE A 501 -9.55 -20.30 0.89
CA ILE A 501 -8.09 -20.33 1.04
C ILE A 501 -7.70 -20.77 2.45
N ARG A 502 -8.31 -20.17 3.49
CA ARG A 502 -8.03 -20.51 4.89
C ARG A 502 -8.41 -21.95 5.21
N LYS A 503 -9.61 -22.37 4.81
CA LYS A 503 -10.08 -23.75 5.01
C LYS A 503 -9.22 -24.77 4.26
N ALA A 504 -8.79 -24.47 3.04
CA ALA A 504 -7.99 -25.36 2.23
C ALA A 504 -6.61 -25.57 2.85
N PHE A 505 -5.94 -24.48 3.24
CA PHE A 505 -4.61 -24.54 3.87
C PHE A 505 -4.60 -25.42 5.13
N ASP A 506 -5.62 -25.25 5.97
CA ASP A 506 -5.75 -25.98 7.24
C ASP A 506 -6.50 -27.33 7.06
N ASN A 507 -6.79 -27.74 5.81
CA ASN A 507 -7.64 -28.89 5.43
C ASN A 507 -8.92 -29.03 6.29
N SER A 508 -9.51 -27.91 6.67
CA SER A 508 -10.68 -27.83 7.53
C SER A 508 -11.94 -28.31 6.81
N LYS A 509 -12.93 -28.76 7.59
CA LYS A 509 -14.22 -29.23 7.06
C LYS A 509 -14.92 -28.14 6.22
N HIS A 510 -15.31 -28.51 5.01
CA HIS A 510 -16.09 -27.69 4.09
C HIS A 510 -17.30 -28.50 3.60
N GLY A 511 -18.40 -27.81 3.38
CA GLY A 511 -19.68 -28.44 3.05
C GLY A 511 -20.85 -27.70 3.67
N GLN A 512 -22.06 -28.19 3.37
CA GLN A 512 -23.30 -27.67 3.90
C GLN A 512 -24.17 -28.84 4.41
N GLU A 513 -24.72 -28.70 5.61
CA GLU A 513 -25.77 -29.60 6.08
C GLU A 513 -27.07 -29.28 5.35
N ARG A 514 -27.67 -30.30 4.72
CA ARG A 514 -28.97 -30.17 4.05
C ARG A 514 -29.99 -31.08 4.71
N VAL A 515 -31.20 -30.57 4.90
CA VAL A 515 -32.30 -31.26 5.59
C VAL A 515 -33.05 -32.24 4.66
N GLY A 516 -33.02 -32.00 3.34
CA GLY A 516 -33.74 -32.83 2.37
C GLY A 516 -33.03 -34.16 2.10
N ALA A 517 -33.76 -35.27 2.14
CA ALA A 517 -33.24 -36.62 1.92
C ALA A 517 -32.57 -36.84 0.54
N ASP A 518 -32.96 -36.05 -0.47
CA ASP A 518 -32.41 -36.11 -1.84
C ASP A 518 -31.22 -35.16 -2.06
N SER A 519 -30.84 -34.37 -1.05
CA SER A 519 -29.74 -33.42 -1.12
C SER A 519 -28.47 -34.02 -0.55
N VAL A 520 -27.35 -33.84 -1.26
CA VAL A 520 -26.05 -34.31 -0.75
C VAL A 520 -25.61 -33.42 0.42
N THR A 521 -25.73 -33.95 1.63
CA THR A 521 -25.04 -33.46 2.82
C THR A 521 -23.60 -33.97 2.76
N GLY A 522 -22.76 -33.23 2.05
CA GLY A 522 -21.34 -33.55 1.89
C GLY A 522 -20.48 -32.59 2.70
N ILE A 523 -20.04 -33.03 3.89
CA ILE A 523 -19.01 -32.32 4.67
C ILE A 523 -17.75 -33.16 4.68
N ALA A 524 -16.65 -32.61 4.16
CA ALA A 524 -15.35 -33.27 4.10
C ALA A 524 -14.20 -32.25 4.28
N PRO A 525 -12.99 -32.70 4.66
CA PRO A 525 -11.79 -31.86 4.63
C PRO A 525 -11.59 -31.20 3.27
N LEU A 526 -11.35 -29.89 3.24
CA LEU A 526 -11.13 -29.18 1.99
C LEU A 526 -9.70 -29.39 1.50
N ARG A 527 -9.53 -30.32 0.55
CA ARG A 527 -8.29 -30.55 -0.19
C ARG A 527 -8.37 -29.85 -1.53
N PHE A 528 -7.99 -28.58 -1.58
CA PHE A 528 -8.13 -27.74 -2.77
C PHE A 528 -6.86 -26.95 -3.03
N ASN A 529 -6.27 -27.21 -4.19
CA ASN A 529 -5.08 -26.54 -4.69
C ASN A 529 -5.42 -25.70 -5.91
N PHE A 530 -4.67 -24.62 -6.15
CA PHE A 530 -4.85 -23.85 -7.37
C PHE A 530 -3.61 -23.13 -7.83
N ASN A 531 -3.60 -22.83 -9.13
CA ASN A 531 -2.72 -21.82 -9.72
C ASN A 531 -3.56 -20.62 -10.18
N ALA A 532 -3.13 -19.42 -9.83
CA ALA A 532 -3.71 -18.18 -10.34
C ALA A 532 -2.61 -17.27 -10.88
N SER A 533 -2.91 -16.54 -11.96
CA SER A 533 -2.08 -15.44 -12.41
C SER A 533 -2.72 -14.11 -12.03
N THR A 534 -1.92 -13.06 -11.85
CA THR A 534 -2.42 -11.71 -11.59
C THR A 534 -1.36 -10.63 -11.83
N THR A 535 -1.71 -9.37 -11.58
CA THR A 535 -0.79 -8.23 -11.54
C THR A 535 -0.72 -7.67 -10.11
N PRO A 536 0.38 -6.98 -9.72
CA PRO A 536 0.54 -6.48 -8.36
C PRO A 536 -0.65 -5.65 -7.86
N ARG A 537 -1.11 -4.70 -8.69
CA ARG A 537 -2.26 -3.85 -8.36
C ARG A 537 -3.56 -4.64 -8.23
N ASN A 538 -3.75 -5.69 -9.04
CA ASN A 538 -4.95 -6.51 -8.97
C ASN A 538 -4.94 -7.40 -7.72
N LEU A 539 -3.79 -7.99 -7.37
CA LEU A 539 -3.61 -8.73 -6.11
C LEU A 539 -3.95 -7.84 -4.89
N GLN A 540 -3.39 -6.64 -4.83
CA GLN A 540 -3.65 -5.66 -3.77
C GLN A 540 -5.14 -5.34 -3.65
N LYS A 541 -5.82 -5.09 -4.78
CA LYS A 541 -7.28 -4.82 -4.79
C LYS A 541 -8.11 -6.03 -4.37
N PHE A 542 -7.71 -7.23 -4.77
CA PHE A 542 -8.44 -8.44 -4.45
C PHE A 542 -8.44 -8.71 -2.94
N PHE A 543 -7.31 -8.48 -2.27
CA PHE A 543 -7.12 -8.80 -0.86
C PHE A 543 -7.05 -7.59 0.09
N CYS A 544 -7.36 -6.37 -0.36
CA CYS A 544 -7.19 -5.17 0.47
C CYS A 544 -7.93 -5.21 1.81
N HIS A 545 -9.07 -5.90 1.89
CA HIS A 545 -9.85 -6.08 3.12
C HIS A 545 -9.51 -7.38 3.89
N GLU A 546 -8.52 -8.14 3.42
CA GLU A 546 -8.17 -9.48 3.92
C GLU A 546 -6.74 -9.53 4.47
N MET A 547 -6.11 -8.36 4.66
CA MET A 547 -4.71 -8.24 5.09
C MET A 547 -4.47 -8.83 6.49
N THR A 548 -5.40 -8.62 7.42
CA THR A 548 -5.31 -9.13 8.80
C THR A 548 -6.03 -10.46 9.03
N THR A 549 -6.69 -11.03 8.01
CA THR A 549 -7.46 -12.29 8.17
C THR A 549 -6.58 -13.54 8.11
N GLY A 550 -5.28 -13.37 7.80
CA GLY A 550 -4.33 -14.46 7.59
C GLY A 550 -4.46 -15.16 6.24
N THR A 551 -5.27 -14.63 5.32
CA THR A 551 -5.47 -15.21 3.99
C THR A 551 -4.19 -15.13 3.16
N ILE A 552 -3.57 -13.96 3.06
CA ILE A 552 -2.35 -13.78 2.24
C ILE A 552 -1.19 -14.65 2.73
N THR A 553 -1.05 -14.83 4.05
CA THR A 553 0.02 -15.65 4.63
C THR A 553 -0.01 -17.10 4.16
N ARG A 554 -1.17 -17.60 3.69
CA ARG A 554 -1.39 -18.98 3.21
C ARG A 554 -1.16 -19.17 1.70
N LEU A 555 -0.87 -18.09 0.97
CA LEU A 555 -0.57 -18.16 -0.47
C LEU A 555 0.93 -18.30 -0.68
N SER A 556 1.31 -19.00 -1.76
CA SER A 556 2.67 -18.98 -2.30
C SER A 556 2.71 -17.98 -3.45
N LEU A 557 3.48 -16.91 -3.34
CA LEU A 557 3.61 -15.88 -4.36
C LEU A 557 4.90 -16.05 -5.15
N SER A 558 4.80 -15.89 -6.46
CA SER A 558 5.95 -15.84 -7.36
C SER A 558 5.81 -14.68 -8.34
N THR A 559 6.91 -14.30 -8.99
CA THR A 559 6.92 -13.21 -9.98
C THR A 559 7.80 -13.55 -11.19
N ILE A 560 7.75 -12.72 -12.22
CA ILE A 560 8.65 -12.80 -13.38
C ILE A 560 9.39 -11.47 -13.44
N ILE A 561 10.73 -11.57 -13.44
CA ILE A 561 11.60 -10.41 -13.62
C ILE A 561 12.21 -10.52 -15.00
N LYS A 562 12.00 -9.49 -15.81
CA LYS A 562 12.57 -9.38 -17.14
C LYS A 562 13.81 -8.49 -17.06
N PRO A 563 15.02 -9.04 -17.30
CA PRO A 563 16.22 -8.22 -17.45
C PRO A 563 16.04 -7.14 -18.53
N ALA A 564 16.65 -5.97 -18.33
CA ALA A 564 16.51 -4.85 -19.26
C ALA A 564 16.98 -5.19 -20.69
N ASP A 565 18.00 -6.04 -20.80
CA ASP A 565 18.62 -6.53 -22.03
C ASP A 565 18.08 -7.90 -22.50
N ALA A 566 17.00 -8.41 -21.87
CA ALA A 566 16.47 -9.73 -22.15
C ALA A 566 16.04 -9.86 -23.63
N LYS A 567 16.69 -10.79 -24.33
CA LYS A 567 16.31 -11.22 -25.69
C LYS A 567 14.90 -11.79 -25.68
N ARG A 568 14.28 -11.85 -26.87
CA ARG A 568 12.97 -12.49 -27.04
C ARG A 568 13.04 -13.92 -26.51
N PRO A 569 12.18 -14.30 -25.54
CA PRO A 569 12.20 -15.64 -24.97
C PRO A 569 11.81 -16.68 -26.02
N VAL A 570 12.57 -17.78 -26.08
CA VAL A 570 12.29 -18.92 -26.95
C VAL A 570 12.07 -20.16 -26.09
N PHE A 571 10.87 -20.72 -26.18
CA PHE A 571 10.52 -21.95 -25.49
C PHE A 571 11.05 -23.15 -26.27
N LYS A 572 11.53 -24.16 -25.56
CA LYS A 572 11.91 -25.44 -26.16
C LYS A 572 10.67 -26.34 -26.27
N GLU A 573 10.75 -27.31 -27.16
CA GLU A 573 9.71 -28.32 -27.31
C GLU A 573 9.66 -29.28 -26.12
N TYR A 574 8.45 -29.66 -25.73
CA TYR A 574 8.17 -30.69 -24.73
C TYR A 574 8.03 -32.02 -25.46
N ASP A 575 9.17 -32.68 -25.68
CA ASP A 575 9.29 -33.97 -26.36
C ASP A 575 8.67 -35.13 -25.54
N SER A 576 8.57 -36.30 -26.19
CA SER A 576 8.01 -37.51 -25.57
C SER A 576 8.81 -37.97 -24.35
N GLU A 577 10.14 -37.82 -24.36
CA GLU A 577 11.00 -38.18 -23.23
C GLU A 577 10.66 -37.33 -21.99
N TYR A 578 10.51 -36.02 -22.15
CA TYR A 578 10.05 -35.14 -21.07
C TYR A 578 8.68 -35.57 -20.54
N ILE A 579 7.72 -35.86 -21.43
CA ILE A 579 6.37 -36.26 -21.03
C ILE A 579 6.39 -37.58 -20.26
N ASP A 580 7.18 -38.55 -20.71
CA ASP A 580 7.31 -39.84 -20.04
C ASP A 580 7.99 -39.72 -18.67
N GLU A 581 8.99 -38.85 -18.52
CA GLU A 581 9.58 -38.55 -17.21
C GLU A 581 8.58 -37.87 -16.26
N VAL A 582 7.76 -36.94 -16.76
CA VAL A 582 6.67 -36.34 -15.95
C VAL A 582 5.66 -37.40 -15.52
N ARG A 583 5.32 -38.36 -16.39
CA ARG A 583 4.43 -39.48 -16.05
C ARG A 583 5.02 -40.37 -14.95
N LYS A 584 6.33 -40.64 -14.97
CA LYS A 584 7.00 -41.41 -13.89
C LYS A 584 6.87 -40.70 -12.55
N ILE A 585 6.99 -39.36 -12.53
CA ILE A 585 6.82 -38.55 -11.32
C ILE A 585 5.39 -38.66 -10.79
N THR A 586 4.37 -38.49 -11.63
CA THR A 586 2.96 -38.54 -11.19
C THR A 586 2.53 -39.94 -10.74
N GLN A 587 3.05 -40.99 -11.39
CA GLN A 587 2.84 -42.39 -10.97
C GLN A 587 3.45 -42.65 -9.59
N LYS A 588 4.68 -42.18 -9.35
CA LYS A 588 5.33 -42.30 -8.05
C LYS A 588 4.53 -41.59 -6.97
N LEU A 589 4.10 -40.35 -7.20
CA LEU A 589 3.27 -39.59 -6.25
C LEU A 589 1.95 -40.32 -5.92
N SER A 590 1.34 -40.98 -6.91
CA SER A 590 0.11 -41.77 -6.73
C SER A 590 0.31 -43.06 -5.92
N SER A 591 1.56 -43.53 -5.80
CA SER A 591 1.89 -44.73 -5.01
C SER A 591 2.16 -44.44 -3.53
N LEU A 592 2.30 -43.16 -3.17
CA LEU A 592 2.53 -42.75 -1.79
C LEU A 592 1.27 -42.92 -0.95
N SER A 593 1.45 -43.25 0.34
CA SER A 593 0.37 -43.29 1.32
C SER A 593 0.94 -43.25 2.74
N GLY A 594 0.10 -42.86 3.70
CA GLY A 594 0.46 -42.86 5.11
C GLY A 594 1.29 -41.65 5.53
N GLU A 595 1.87 -41.72 6.73
CA GLU A 595 2.72 -40.68 7.26
C GLU A 595 4.16 -40.87 6.76
N ILE A 596 4.74 -39.82 6.18
CA ILE A 596 6.12 -39.85 5.65
C ILE A 596 6.99 -38.90 6.49
N PRO A 597 7.94 -39.41 7.28
CA PRO A 597 8.85 -38.57 8.06
C PRO A 597 10.01 -38.06 7.21
N CYS A 598 10.48 -36.84 7.52
CA CYS A 598 11.77 -36.34 7.04
C CYS A 598 12.41 -35.47 8.14
N PRO A 599 13.17 -36.08 9.07
CA PRO A 599 13.79 -35.35 10.20
C PRO A 599 14.64 -34.16 9.73
N ASN A 600 15.44 -34.35 8.67
CA ASN A 600 16.28 -33.28 8.12
C ASN A 600 15.47 -32.08 7.60
N CYS A 601 14.29 -32.32 7.01
CA CYS A 601 13.43 -31.23 6.53
C CYS A 601 12.79 -30.47 7.70
N ASN A 602 12.42 -31.18 8.76
CA ASN A 602 11.87 -30.59 9.99
C ASN A 602 12.92 -29.75 10.74
N GLU A 603 14.11 -30.32 10.95
CA GLU A 603 15.23 -29.64 11.60
C GLU A 603 15.64 -28.38 10.82
N PHE A 604 15.61 -28.44 9.49
CA PHE A 604 15.86 -27.25 8.66
C PHE A 604 14.72 -26.22 8.70
N ALA A 605 13.45 -26.66 8.76
CA ALA A 605 12.33 -25.74 8.90
C ALA A 605 12.35 -24.98 10.24
N GLU A 606 12.72 -25.65 11.33
CA GLU A 606 12.91 -25.05 12.65
C GLU A 606 14.02 -23.98 12.60
N GLN A 607 15.16 -24.30 11.98
CA GLN A 607 16.24 -23.32 11.75
C GLN A 607 15.77 -22.10 10.96
N LEU A 608 14.99 -22.29 9.89
CA LEU A 608 14.44 -21.18 9.11
C LEU A 608 13.47 -20.31 9.93
N CYS A 609 12.69 -20.90 10.85
CA CYS A 609 11.86 -20.15 11.79
C CYS A 609 12.71 -19.25 12.70
N ASP A 610 13.75 -19.78 13.33
CA ASP A 610 14.67 -19.01 14.18
C ASP A 610 15.37 -17.88 13.40
N GLU A 611 15.77 -18.16 12.16
CA GLU A 611 16.36 -17.16 11.27
C GLU A 611 15.36 -16.07 10.91
N ASN A 612 14.11 -16.42 10.61
CA ASN A 612 13.06 -15.44 10.30
C ASN A 612 12.80 -14.49 11.46
N GLU A 613 12.82 -14.97 12.70
CA GLU A 613 12.66 -14.14 13.89
C GLU A 613 13.81 -13.13 14.03
N LYS A 614 15.05 -13.59 13.81
CA LYS A 614 16.24 -12.72 13.80
C LYS A 614 16.19 -11.69 12.68
N LEU A 615 15.80 -12.09 11.48
CA LEU A 615 15.67 -11.20 10.32
C LEU A 615 14.55 -10.17 10.55
N ALA A 616 13.39 -10.59 11.07
CA ALA A 616 12.31 -9.67 11.40
C ALA A 616 12.74 -8.62 12.43
N ALA A 617 13.47 -9.03 13.46
CA ALA A 617 14.03 -8.13 14.45
C ALA A 617 15.05 -7.16 13.84
N LEU A 618 15.92 -7.64 12.94
CA LEU A 618 16.87 -6.81 12.21
C LEU A 618 16.19 -5.79 11.30
N TYR A 619 15.12 -6.20 10.61
CA TYR A 619 14.32 -5.33 9.74
C TYR A 619 13.38 -4.39 10.51
N GLY A 620 13.11 -4.69 11.79
CA GLY A 620 12.08 -4.00 12.56
C GLY A 620 10.68 -4.16 11.94
N SER A 621 10.37 -5.33 11.36
CA SER A 621 9.14 -5.56 10.59
C SER A 621 8.30 -6.71 11.15
N ASP A 622 7.20 -6.35 11.82
CA ASP A 622 6.19 -7.31 12.30
C ASP A 622 5.43 -7.97 11.14
N SER A 623 5.23 -7.23 10.04
CA SER A 623 4.66 -7.77 8.79
C SER A 623 5.51 -8.90 8.22
N TYR A 624 6.84 -8.71 8.16
CA TYR A 624 7.75 -9.76 7.72
C TYR A 624 7.62 -11.00 8.60
N LEU A 625 7.67 -10.82 9.92
CA LEU A 625 7.52 -11.93 10.87
C LEU A 625 6.20 -12.66 10.68
N THR A 626 5.09 -11.92 10.59
CA THR A 626 3.74 -12.46 10.39
C THR A 626 3.63 -13.30 9.11
N LEU A 627 4.23 -12.83 8.02
CA LEU A 627 4.26 -13.56 6.75
C LEU A 627 5.16 -14.80 6.84
N SER A 628 6.27 -14.72 7.58
CA SER A 628 7.30 -15.75 7.65
C SER A 628 6.81 -17.09 8.19
N TYR A 629 5.91 -17.10 9.18
CA TYR A 629 5.44 -18.33 9.82
C TYR A 629 4.82 -19.32 8.82
N ARG A 630 3.80 -18.88 8.06
CA ARG A 630 3.14 -19.75 7.07
C ARG A 630 3.94 -19.91 5.79
N SER A 631 4.78 -18.93 5.44
CA SER A 631 5.69 -19.07 4.30
C SER A 631 6.71 -20.18 4.54
N THR A 632 7.15 -20.36 5.79
CA THR A 632 8.05 -21.47 6.20
C THR A 632 7.36 -22.82 6.08
N VAL A 633 6.09 -22.93 6.51
CA VAL A 633 5.29 -24.15 6.31
C VAL A 633 5.15 -24.48 4.81
N ILE A 634 4.88 -23.48 3.96
CA ILE A 634 4.79 -23.68 2.50
C ILE A 634 6.13 -24.17 1.92
N ALA A 635 7.25 -23.54 2.32
CA ALA A 635 8.58 -23.95 1.86
C ALA A 635 8.93 -25.36 2.35
N TRP A 636 8.60 -25.70 3.58
CA TRP A 636 8.73 -27.05 4.13
C TRP A 636 7.88 -28.07 3.37
N LEU A 637 6.61 -27.77 3.05
CA LEU A 637 5.77 -28.63 2.22
C LEU A 637 6.39 -28.87 0.83
N LYS A 638 7.01 -27.86 0.22
CA LYS A 638 7.78 -28.03 -1.04
C LYS A 638 8.99 -28.93 -0.82
N GLY A 639 9.74 -28.75 0.28
CA GLY A 639 10.83 -29.62 0.69
C GLY A 639 10.41 -31.09 0.84
N MET A 640 9.28 -31.34 1.51
CA MET A 640 8.68 -32.67 1.66
C MET A 640 8.28 -33.27 0.31
N MET A 641 7.64 -32.47 -0.56
CA MET A 641 7.29 -32.91 -1.92
C MET A 641 8.53 -33.29 -2.74
N LEU A 642 9.59 -32.48 -2.69
CA LEU A 642 10.85 -32.77 -3.37
C LEU A 642 11.51 -34.02 -2.80
N TYR A 643 11.51 -34.18 -1.49
CA TYR A 643 12.02 -35.38 -0.80
C TYR A 643 11.33 -36.65 -1.28
N VAL A 644 9.99 -36.69 -1.30
CA VAL A 644 9.25 -37.89 -1.76
C VAL A 644 9.43 -38.14 -3.25
N MET A 645 9.44 -37.10 -4.09
CA MET A 645 9.74 -37.23 -5.52
C MET A 645 11.16 -37.75 -5.76
N ASN A 646 12.12 -37.37 -4.89
CA ASN A 646 13.50 -37.84 -4.91
C ASN A 646 13.69 -39.22 -4.23
N GLY A 647 12.60 -39.93 -3.90
CA GLY A 647 12.66 -41.28 -3.36
C GLY A 647 13.09 -41.30 -1.90
N GLU A 648 12.58 -40.35 -1.13
CA GLU A 648 12.84 -40.22 0.30
C GLU A 648 14.33 -40.03 0.58
N LYS A 649 15.00 -39.27 -0.29
CA LYS A 649 16.41 -38.89 -0.15
C LYS A 649 16.53 -37.38 -0.01
N TRP A 650 16.89 -36.95 1.21
CA TRP A 650 17.23 -35.56 1.48
C TRP A 650 18.57 -35.21 0.81
N THR A 651 18.65 -34.02 0.22
CA THR A 651 19.86 -33.56 -0.48
C THR A 651 20.07 -32.07 -0.23
N LYS A 652 21.31 -31.60 -0.42
CA LYS A 652 21.65 -30.19 -0.27
C LYS A 652 20.86 -29.32 -1.25
N GLU A 653 20.60 -29.81 -2.46
CA GLU A 653 19.80 -29.11 -3.47
C GLU A 653 18.34 -28.91 -3.02
N ILE A 654 17.76 -29.85 -2.27
CA ILE A 654 16.41 -29.69 -1.68
C ILE A 654 16.46 -28.61 -0.60
N GLN A 655 17.46 -28.65 0.28
CA GLN A 655 17.65 -27.67 1.33
C GLN A 655 17.81 -26.25 0.75
N ASP A 656 18.69 -26.09 -0.23
CA ASP A 656 18.98 -24.81 -0.88
C ASP A 656 17.74 -24.27 -1.62
N TYR A 657 16.98 -25.13 -2.28
CA TYR A 657 15.72 -24.73 -2.92
C TYR A 657 14.65 -24.34 -1.89
N MET A 658 14.55 -25.05 -0.77
CA MET A 658 13.59 -24.76 0.29
C MET A 658 13.86 -23.38 0.91
N GLU A 659 15.13 -23.09 1.23
CA GLU A 659 15.55 -21.77 1.71
C GLU A 659 15.25 -20.69 0.67
N TRP A 660 15.68 -20.89 -0.59
CA TRP A 660 15.41 -19.94 -1.66
C TRP A 660 13.92 -19.69 -1.84
N SER A 661 13.09 -20.73 -1.87
CA SER A 661 11.64 -20.62 -2.08
C SER A 661 10.98 -19.79 -0.96
N LEU A 662 11.41 -19.98 0.30
CA LEU A 662 10.97 -19.16 1.43
C LEU A 662 11.37 -17.68 1.25
N ARG A 663 12.66 -17.43 1.01
CA ARG A 663 13.20 -16.06 0.90
C ARG A 663 12.59 -15.33 -0.30
N TYR A 664 12.41 -16.04 -1.41
CA TYR A 664 11.78 -15.56 -2.63
C TYR A 664 10.30 -15.21 -2.43
N ASP A 665 9.52 -16.11 -1.85
CA ASP A 665 8.10 -15.88 -1.55
C ASP A 665 7.90 -14.68 -0.60
N LEU A 666 8.71 -14.60 0.47
CA LEU A 666 8.69 -13.45 1.39
C LEU A 666 9.07 -12.14 0.71
N TRP A 667 10.10 -12.16 -0.15
CA TRP A 667 10.49 -10.99 -0.93
C TRP A 667 9.33 -10.53 -1.82
N VAL A 668 8.67 -11.45 -2.54
CA VAL A 668 7.52 -11.11 -3.41
C VAL A 668 6.36 -10.55 -2.59
N LYS A 669 6.03 -11.18 -1.45
CA LYS A 669 4.98 -10.71 -0.53
C LYS A 669 5.28 -9.30 -0.02
N MET A 670 6.47 -9.07 0.53
CA MET A 670 6.85 -7.76 1.09
C MET A 670 6.83 -6.67 0.02
N ASN A 671 7.34 -6.96 -1.19
CA ASN A 671 7.34 -5.98 -2.28
C ASN A 671 5.94 -5.61 -2.78
N ILE A 672 4.98 -6.53 -2.77
CA ILE A 672 3.65 -6.27 -3.31
C ILE A 672 2.67 -5.79 -2.24
N ILE A 673 2.68 -6.39 -1.05
CA ILE A 673 1.67 -6.13 -0.01
C ILE A 673 2.24 -5.68 1.33
N GLY A 674 3.57 -5.66 1.53
CA GLY A 674 4.19 -5.38 2.83
C GLY A 674 3.69 -4.07 3.44
N LYS A 675 3.71 -2.99 2.66
CA LYS A 675 3.18 -1.68 3.09
C LYS A 675 1.69 -1.72 3.48
N MET A 676 0.86 -2.44 2.73
CA MET A 676 -0.57 -2.56 3.03
C MET A 676 -0.80 -3.36 4.32
N LEU A 677 0.04 -4.37 4.58
CA LEU A 677 -0.02 -5.14 5.80
C LEU A 677 0.42 -4.31 7.01
N ASP A 678 1.50 -3.53 6.88
CA ASP A 678 1.95 -2.61 7.93
C ASP A 678 0.86 -1.58 8.27
N GLU A 679 0.23 -0.98 7.26
CA GLU A 679 -0.87 -0.04 7.45
C GLU A 679 -2.06 -0.70 8.19
N ALA A 680 -2.47 -1.89 7.76
CA ALA A 680 -3.59 -2.61 8.36
C ALA A 680 -3.31 -3.06 9.82
N GLN A 681 -2.09 -3.53 10.10
CA GLN A 681 -1.68 -3.91 11.45
C GLN A 681 -1.64 -2.69 12.39
N ASN A 682 -1.10 -1.56 11.92
CA ASN A 682 -1.09 -0.32 12.69
C ASN A 682 -2.51 0.18 13.00
N GLU A 683 -3.44 0.08 12.04
CA GLU A 683 -4.85 0.39 12.27
C GLU A 683 -5.48 -0.51 13.34
N GLU A 684 -5.18 -1.82 13.33
CA GLU A 684 -5.67 -2.77 14.33
C GLU A 684 -5.11 -2.49 15.73
N VAL A 685 -3.81 -2.19 15.85
CA VAL A 685 -3.18 -1.79 17.11
C VAL A 685 -3.79 -0.48 17.64
N ASN A 686 -4.07 0.49 16.77
CA ASN A 686 -4.74 1.73 17.17
C ASN A 686 -6.21 1.50 17.59
N ALA A 687 -6.92 0.59 16.92
CA ALA A 687 -8.29 0.21 17.26
C ALA A 687 -8.39 -0.56 18.58
N THR A 688 -7.37 -1.36 18.93
CA THR A 688 -7.34 -2.17 20.15
C THR A 688 -6.75 -1.42 21.36
N SER A 689 -5.72 -0.58 21.16
CA SER A 689 -5.09 0.24 22.22
C SER A 689 -6.02 1.30 22.84
N SER A 690 -7.16 1.58 22.20
CA SER A 690 -8.21 2.47 22.68
C SER A 690 -9.34 1.77 23.45
N ARG A 691 -9.41 0.43 23.48
CA ARG A 691 -10.59 -0.32 23.96
C ARG A 691 -10.39 -1.22 25.19
N GLY A 692 -9.24 -1.16 25.86
CA GLY A 692 -9.06 -1.80 27.17
C GLY A 692 -9.42 -0.87 28.35
N PRO A 693 -9.93 -1.39 29.49
CA PRO A 693 -10.06 -0.62 30.71
C PRO A 693 -8.68 -0.15 31.18
N LYS A 694 -8.33 1.11 30.90
CA LYS A 694 -7.06 1.71 31.34
C LYS A 694 -7.09 1.97 32.84
N ASN A 695 -6.10 1.45 33.56
CA ASN A 695 -5.94 1.73 34.99
C ASN A 695 -5.54 3.20 35.18
N MET A 696 -6.51 4.06 35.48
CA MET A 696 -6.29 5.49 35.67
C MET A 696 -5.26 5.80 36.76
N LEU A 697 -5.11 4.95 37.77
CA LEU A 697 -4.14 5.18 38.83
C LEU A 697 -2.70 4.99 38.32
N LEU A 698 -2.44 4.01 37.45
CA LEU A 698 -1.12 3.82 36.83
C LEU A 698 -0.73 4.97 35.90
N MET A 699 -1.71 5.68 35.34
CA MET A 699 -1.50 6.80 34.42
C MET A 699 -1.23 8.14 35.14
N LEU A 700 -1.41 8.19 36.46
CA LEU A 700 -1.09 9.35 37.29
C LEU A 700 0.34 9.23 37.84
N LYS A 701 0.96 10.33 38.27
CA LYS A 701 2.24 10.30 38.98
C LYS A 701 2.06 9.70 40.39
N ASP A 702 3.15 9.25 41.02
CA ASP A 702 3.09 8.70 42.40
C ASP A 702 2.54 9.70 43.42
N GLU A 703 2.75 11.00 43.16
CA GLU A 703 2.06 12.10 43.84
C GLU A 703 1.37 12.97 42.79
N PHE A 704 0.07 13.21 42.95
CA PHE A 704 -0.74 13.95 41.98
C PHE A 704 -1.81 14.80 42.69
N LYS A 705 -2.36 15.81 42.00
CA LYS A 705 -3.48 16.61 42.51
C LYS A 705 -4.79 16.24 41.83
N ILE A 706 -5.91 16.70 42.38
CA ILE A 706 -7.23 16.46 41.79
C ILE A 706 -7.34 16.98 40.34
N GLU A 707 -6.65 18.07 40.00
CA GLU A 707 -6.57 18.61 38.64
C GLU A 707 -5.96 17.61 37.65
N ASP A 708 -4.94 16.85 38.07
CA ASP A 708 -4.32 15.82 37.24
C ASP A 708 -5.31 14.69 36.93
N LEU A 709 -6.14 14.32 37.91
CA LEU A 709 -7.20 13.33 37.75
C LEU A 709 -8.34 13.88 36.87
N ILE A 710 -8.69 15.17 36.97
CA ILE A 710 -9.67 15.83 36.09
C ILE A 710 -9.18 15.80 34.64
N ILE A 711 -7.92 16.21 34.39
CA ILE A 711 -7.30 16.21 33.06
C ILE A 711 -7.27 14.79 32.49
N LEU A 712 -6.91 13.80 33.29
CA LEU A 712 -6.89 12.40 32.88
C LEU A 712 -8.30 11.89 32.55
N ARG A 713 -9.31 12.21 33.36
CA ARG A 713 -10.70 11.82 33.11
C ARG A 713 -11.26 12.48 31.86
N LYS A 714 -10.94 13.75 31.61
CA LYS A 714 -11.28 14.47 30.37
C LYS A 714 -10.64 13.80 29.15
N ARG A 715 -9.36 13.43 29.24
CA ARG A 715 -8.62 12.68 28.20
C ARG A 715 -9.22 11.30 27.92
N LEU A 716 -9.81 10.66 28.92
CA LEU A 716 -10.45 9.35 28.82
C LEU A 716 -11.96 9.41 28.56
N HIS A 717 -12.51 10.58 28.22
CA HIS A 717 -13.95 10.81 27.99
C HIS A 717 -14.85 10.33 29.16
N LYS A 718 -14.37 10.48 30.40
CA LYS A 718 -15.12 10.17 31.63
C LYS A 718 -15.66 11.46 32.26
N SER A 719 -16.76 11.34 33.01
CA SER A 719 -17.38 12.47 33.72
C SER A 719 -16.36 13.22 34.59
N VAL A 720 -16.28 14.54 34.42
CA VAL A 720 -15.43 15.43 35.24
C VAL A 720 -16.22 16.08 36.38
N ASP A 721 -17.41 15.55 36.68
CA ASP A 721 -18.20 15.97 37.84
C ASP A 721 -17.44 15.73 39.15
N MET A 722 -17.46 16.72 40.04
CA MET A 722 -16.71 16.69 41.29
C MET A 722 -17.23 15.63 42.26
N GLY A 723 -18.51 15.28 42.22
CA GLY A 723 -19.08 14.17 42.99
C GLY A 723 -18.51 12.83 42.54
N ALA A 724 -18.45 12.62 41.22
CA ALA A 724 -17.88 11.40 40.63
C ALA A 724 -16.38 11.23 40.92
N ILE A 725 -15.61 12.34 40.90
CA ILE A 725 -14.18 12.35 41.19
C ILE A 725 -13.92 12.05 42.68
N LYS A 726 -14.66 12.70 43.58
CA LYS A 726 -14.55 12.46 45.03
C LYS A 726 -14.89 11.02 45.40
N ASN A 727 -15.96 10.47 44.82
CA ASN A 727 -16.34 9.08 45.04
C ASN A 727 -15.23 8.13 44.58
N GLN A 728 -14.65 8.35 43.39
CA GLN A 728 -13.54 7.55 42.89
C GLN A 728 -12.30 7.62 43.81
N LEU A 729 -11.93 8.81 44.28
CA LEU A 729 -10.80 8.98 45.22
C LEU A 729 -11.09 8.27 46.55
N GLN A 730 -12.31 8.33 47.05
CA GLN A 730 -12.71 7.61 48.25
C GLN A 730 -12.64 6.09 48.07
N VAL A 731 -13.05 5.57 46.90
CA VAL A 731 -12.92 4.15 46.57
C VAL A 731 -11.46 3.73 46.51
N TRP A 732 -10.58 4.54 45.91
CA TRP A 732 -9.14 4.27 45.88
C TRP A 732 -8.51 4.31 47.26
N ARG A 733 -8.93 5.25 48.11
CA ARG A 733 -8.49 5.34 49.51
C ARG A 733 -8.94 4.14 50.33
N ASN A 734 -10.22 3.77 50.25
CA ASN A 734 -10.78 2.60 50.94
C ASN A 734 -10.09 1.28 50.52
N ARG A 735 -9.62 1.20 49.27
CA ARG A 735 -8.85 0.07 48.73
C ARG A 735 -7.35 0.16 49.04
N LYS A 736 -6.91 1.15 49.83
CA LYS A 736 -5.51 1.41 50.20
C LYS A 736 -4.59 1.56 48.97
N LEU A 737 -5.11 2.18 47.91
CA LEU A 737 -4.35 2.45 46.68
C LEU A 737 -3.77 3.87 46.67
N VAL A 738 -4.42 4.80 47.38
CA VAL A 738 -3.97 6.18 47.58
C VAL A 738 -4.23 6.62 49.00
N ASP A 739 -3.52 7.65 49.44
CA ASP A 739 -3.77 8.34 50.70
C ASP A 739 -3.65 9.86 50.53
N PHE A 740 -4.41 10.60 51.33
CA PHE A 740 -4.48 12.07 51.33
C PHE A 740 -5.20 12.59 52.59
N ASP A 741 -4.78 13.75 53.10
CA ASP A 741 -5.44 14.43 54.22
C ASP A 741 -6.71 15.16 53.75
N ASN A 742 -6.60 15.92 52.66
CA ASN A 742 -7.72 16.55 51.96
C ASN A 742 -7.68 16.21 50.48
N VAL A 743 -8.86 16.11 49.85
CA VAL A 743 -8.99 15.84 48.40
C VAL A 743 -8.38 16.95 47.54
N ASN A 744 -8.28 18.18 48.06
CA ASN A 744 -7.68 19.31 47.36
C ASN A 744 -6.15 19.40 47.56
N ASP A 745 -5.58 18.55 48.41
CA ASP A 745 -4.14 18.50 48.67
C ASP A 745 -3.45 17.48 47.75
N VAL A 746 -2.16 17.22 47.99
CA VAL A 746 -1.40 16.22 47.24
C VAL A 746 -1.89 14.82 47.61
N ILE A 747 -2.32 14.07 46.60
CA ILE A 747 -2.76 12.68 46.71
C ILE A 747 -1.57 11.76 46.40
N LYS A 748 -1.27 10.84 47.30
CA LYS A 748 -0.12 9.94 47.18
C LYS A 748 -0.57 8.52 46.90
N LYS A 749 0.09 7.84 45.98
CA LYS A 749 -0.10 6.39 45.78
C LYS A 749 0.53 5.62 46.93
N VAL A 750 -0.20 4.64 47.45
CA VAL A 750 0.34 3.70 48.42
C VAL A 750 1.12 2.63 47.64
N LYS A 751 2.45 2.61 47.79
CA LYS A 751 3.27 1.51 47.27
C LYS A 751 2.92 0.25 48.05
N LYS A 752 2.43 -0.79 47.38
CA LYS A 752 2.36 -2.13 47.99
C LYS A 752 3.79 -2.55 48.33
N GLN A 753 4.02 -2.96 49.57
CA GLN A 753 5.17 -3.79 49.93
C GLN A 753 5.05 -5.15 49.23
#